data_AF-A0A679JVN9-F1
#
_entry.id   AF-A0A679JVN9-F1
#
_cell.length_a   1.000
_cell.length_b   1.000
_cell.length_c   1.000
_cell.angle_alpha   90.00
_cell.angle_beta   90.00
_cell.angle_gamma   90.00
#
_symmetry.space_group_name_H-M   'P 1'
#
loop_
_entity.id
_entity.type
_entity.pdbx_description
1 polymer ?
#
loop_
_entity_poly.entity_id
_entity_poly.type
_entity_poly.pdbx_seq_one_letter_code
_entity_poly.pdbx_strand_id
1 'polypeptide(L)'
;MSLKIVSSALALLLCSATGLEAGEEPQKWGSWIDGGASYSNKDEARGEATLWVPFMQSPTSVFFGEARGQLFEESQQGGNFALGYRHMYGDGWNLGFWGGYDVGNTDSGSTFHRVAGGIEMLSNNWDARINGYMPLNASNDLGSFSSSSGGVPTILLSGSSIMMQTGVETVTSSQFEYAMGGIDAEIGMRLPVEALKLDPAKLDLRVYGGGFYFDNDDADKAIVGPKLRAELRFNDVIAAAPGSRLTLETGYSSDDVRGDRLEAGARFRIPLDGAPSLASLSPQERRMSEGLRRDTEIVSSIKTNSSTTNTLATEAVDDAATHVQLDKVAIVDGTIAGGVTTVSAAQGANTLIIAQGGSGAITNTLAPTGHQILEADQTLVGGGGTIQLKGRTTGTIADFTAPGQQATLVNANSSAVLYIGSNTHIAGLDIQGGGVGAGSLNYGIGAASNGQQNMYVSNNTFTNLGGQFAVSFASNATHASAMNNYFTGINTGIRFGSGGSDITIDGNTFEHTRSAVSFFDNNSGIKITNNHITDTNGASSFVFNDSNTDITISNNTIASASGMSFANGNTQISIVGNTITGSLGSGGILLLNNNGGTIGNNAFNSFVNGSAIYLSGSGNAFSGSGNSLTANNPCGAITPGANPGMTVQFSNNGACP
;
A
#
# COMPACT_ATOMS: atom_id res chain seq x y z
N MET A 1 -3.78 32.99 26.39
CA MET A 1 -3.46 33.25 27.81
C MET A 1 -2.17 34.08 27.98
N SER A 2 -1.34 34.17 26.94
CA SER A 2 0.01 34.79 26.92
C SER A 2 0.06 36.31 27.11
N LEU A 3 -0.97 37.06 26.68
CA LEU A 3 -0.99 38.53 26.89
C LEU A 3 -1.17 38.93 28.37
N LYS A 4 -1.73 38.04 29.21
CA LYS A 4 -1.94 38.31 30.65
C LYS A 4 -0.69 38.08 31.50
N ILE A 5 0.17 37.14 31.12
CA ILE A 5 1.39 36.80 31.89
C ILE A 5 2.49 37.85 31.64
N VAL A 6 2.66 38.28 30.38
CA VAL A 6 3.57 39.41 30.04
C VAL A 6 3.05 40.71 30.67
N SER A 7 1.74 40.94 30.68
CA SER A 7 1.12 42.09 31.37
C SER A 7 1.35 42.08 32.88
N SER A 8 1.36 40.92 33.53
CA SER A 8 1.54 40.82 35.00
C SER A 8 3.01 40.92 35.44
N ALA A 9 3.95 40.39 34.66
CA ALA A 9 5.39 40.53 34.95
C ALA A 9 5.91 41.95 34.66
N LEU A 10 5.44 42.58 33.57
CA LEU A 10 5.76 43.97 33.25
C LEU A 10 5.15 44.95 34.25
N ALA A 11 3.93 44.66 34.76
CA ALA A 11 3.27 45.47 35.79
C ALA A 11 3.94 45.38 37.17
N LEU A 12 4.66 44.30 37.49
CA LEU A 12 5.40 44.18 38.75
C LEU A 12 6.73 44.97 38.72
N LEU A 13 7.39 45.09 37.56
CA LEU A 13 8.62 45.91 37.43
C LEU A 13 8.34 47.42 37.39
N LEU A 14 7.15 47.85 36.94
CA LEU A 14 6.78 49.28 36.87
C LEU A 14 6.39 49.89 38.23
N CYS A 15 6.34 49.12 39.33
CA CYS A 15 5.75 49.58 40.60
C CYS A 15 6.77 49.85 41.74
N SER A 16 8.06 50.03 41.46
CA SER A 16 9.06 50.36 42.51
C SER A 16 10.05 51.45 42.11
N ALA A 17 9.56 52.49 41.42
CA ALA A 17 10.26 53.77 41.31
C ALA A 17 9.68 54.78 42.33
N THR A 18 9.69 54.45 43.62
CA THR A 18 9.52 55.44 44.70
C THR A 18 10.55 55.14 45.78
N GLY A 19 11.45 56.11 45.98
CA GLY A 19 12.76 55.92 46.60
C GLY A 19 12.80 55.57 48.08
N LEU A 20 13.97 55.04 48.46
CA LEU A 20 14.54 55.22 49.79
C LEU A 20 15.69 56.21 49.67
N GLU A 21 15.56 57.36 50.33
CA GLU A 21 16.61 58.38 50.46
C GLU A 21 17.79 57.83 51.28
N ALA A 22 18.96 57.78 50.65
CA ALA A 22 20.26 57.83 51.30
C ALA A 22 21.23 58.50 50.32
N GLY A 23 21.67 59.73 50.64
CA GLY A 23 22.70 60.54 49.96
C GLY A 23 22.91 60.26 48.47
N GLU A 24 22.24 61.03 47.60
CA GLU A 24 22.31 60.87 46.14
C GLU A 24 23.73 61.12 45.58
N GLU A 25 24.51 60.05 45.48
CA GLU A 25 25.54 59.93 44.45
C GLU A 25 24.83 59.84 43.09
N PRO A 26 25.30 60.56 42.04
CA PRO A 26 24.60 60.64 40.77
C PRO A 26 24.44 59.25 40.13
N GLN A 27 23.21 58.91 39.74
CA GLN A 27 22.89 57.67 39.04
C GLN A 27 23.63 57.59 37.69
N LYS A 28 24.57 56.65 37.54
CA LYS A 28 25.43 56.51 36.35
C LYS A 28 24.81 55.66 35.24
N TRP A 29 24.02 54.64 35.60
CA TRP A 29 23.40 53.74 34.64
C TRP A 29 21.88 53.84 34.73
N GLY A 30 21.24 54.07 33.59
CA GLY A 30 19.78 54.18 33.47
C GLY A 30 19.15 52.95 32.80
N SER A 31 17.85 52.79 33.01
CA SER A 31 17.04 51.76 32.37
C SER A 31 16.96 51.98 30.85
N TRP A 32 16.84 50.88 30.11
CA TRP A 32 16.67 50.92 28.67
C TRP A 32 15.85 49.72 28.19
N ILE A 33 15.19 49.92 27.06
CA ILE A 33 14.55 48.87 26.28
C ILE A 33 15.28 48.74 24.95
N ASP A 34 15.45 47.52 24.45
CA ASP A 34 15.85 47.30 23.06
C ASP A 34 14.87 46.40 22.32
N GLY A 35 14.81 46.61 21.00
CA GLY A 35 14.10 45.76 20.05
C GLY A 35 15.07 45.30 18.98
N GLY A 36 15.07 44.00 18.68
CA GLY A 36 15.99 43.35 17.77
C GLY A 36 15.31 42.47 16.75
N ALA A 37 15.93 42.33 15.59
CA ALA A 37 15.59 41.31 14.61
C ALA A 37 16.85 40.71 13.98
N SER A 38 16.83 39.41 13.69
CA SER A 38 17.88 38.72 12.96
C SER A 38 17.31 37.73 11.95
N TYR A 39 18.13 37.34 10.98
CA TYR A 39 17.80 36.33 9.97
C TYR A 39 19.02 35.46 9.69
N SER A 40 18.79 34.17 9.46
CA SER A 40 19.85 33.19 9.19
C SER A 40 19.75 32.53 7.81
N ASN A 41 20.85 31.94 7.35
CA ASN A 41 20.91 31.11 6.13
C ASN A 41 20.13 29.78 6.22
N LYS A 42 19.37 29.57 7.31
CA LYS A 42 18.47 28.43 7.53
C LYS A 42 16.99 28.83 7.37
N ASP A 43 16.73 30.00 6.79
CA ASP A 43 15.38 30.59 6.62
C ASP A 43 14.66 30.89 7.95
N GLU A 44 15.42 31.03 9.04
CA GLU A 44 14.88 31.44 10.34
C GLU A 44 14.97 32.96 10.50
N ALA A 45 13.85 33.60 10.83
CA ALA A 45 13.77 35.01 11.21
C ALA A 45 13.40 35.13 12.69
N ARG A 46 14.10 35.98 13.42
CA ARG A 46 13.92 36.15 14.87
C ARG A 46 13.63 37.59 15.25
N GLY A 47 12.81 37.78 16.27
CA GLY A 47 12.52 39.09 16.86
C GLY A 47 12.53 39.03 18.38
N GLU A 48 13.24 39.94 19.04
CA GLU A 48 13.39 39.99 20.50
C GLU A 48 13.18 41.42 21.03
N ALA A 49 12.55 41.55 22.20
CA ALA A 49 12.59 42.76 23.00
C ALA A 49 13.26 42.49 24.35
N THR A 50 14.16 43.37 24.77
CA THR A 50 14.82 43.30 26.08
C THR A 50 14.52 44.54 26.89
N LEU A 51 14.14 44.37 28.15
CA LEU A 51 14.10 45.42 29.17
C LEU A 51 15.22 45.18 30.18
N TRP A 52 16.03 46.22 30.44
CA TRP A 52 17.07 46.19 31.45
C TRP A 52 16.86 47.31 32.46
N VAL A 53 16.92 46.96 33.74
CA VAL A 53 16.63 47.87 34.86
C VAL A 53 17.72 47.78 35.92
N PRO A 54 18.40 48.89 36.25
CA PRO A 54 19.28 48.95 37.41
C PRO A 54 18.43 49.12 38.68
N PHE A 55 18.53 48.18 39.61
CA PHE A 55 17.81 48.25 40.88
C PHE A 55 18.62 48.96 41.97
N MET A 56 19.93 48.68 42.02
CA MET A 56 20.84 49.29 42.99
C MET A 56 22.17 49.58 42.32
N GLN A 57 22.73 50.77 42.52
CA GLN A 57 24.01 51.15 41.93
C GLN A 57 24.88 51.97 42.90
N SER A 58 26.19 51.88 42.69
CA SER A 58 27.24 52.72 43.28
C SER A 58 28.16 53.24 42.18
N PRO A 59 29.14 54.11 42.44
CA PRO A 59 30.09 54.54 41.41
C PRO A 59 30.85 53.39 40.71
N THR A 60 30.90 52.20 41.32
CA THR A 60 31.63 51.03 40.82
C THR A 60 30.81 49.73 40.76
N SER A 61 29.52 49.71 41.08
CA SER A 61 28.75 48.46 41.05
C SER A 61 27.31 48.66 40.63
N VAL A 62 26.71 47.66 39.98
CA VAL A 62 25.29 47.65 39.63
C VAL A 62 24.67 46.27 39.86
N PHE A 63 23.54 46.25 40.56
CA PHE A 63 22.61 45.13 40.62
C PHE A 63 21.43 45.44 39.71
N PHE A 64 21.11 44.53 38.79
CA PHE A 64 20.15 44.76 37.72
C PHE A 64 19.25 43.56 37.46
N GLY A 65 18.12 43.84 36.83
CA GLY A 65 17.23 42.84 36.25
C GLY A 65 17.17 42.98 34.74
N GLU A 66 16.97 41.85 34.08
CA GLU A 66 16.75 41.78 32.64
C GLU A 66 15.56 40.87 32.35
N ALA A 67 14.66 41.32 31.49
CA ALA A 67 13.54 40.53 31.00
C ALA A 67 13.53 40.60 29.47
N ARG A 68 13.38 39.45 28.80
CA ARG A 68 13.23 39.40 27.35
C ARG A 68 12.03 38.58 26.92
N GLY A 69 11.49 38.93 25.77
CA GLY A 69 10.44 38.17 25.09
C GLY A 69 10.62 38.20 23.58
N GLN A 70 10.19 37.13 22.93
CA GLN A 70 10.18 37.04 21.46
C GLN A 70 8.97 37.80 20.88
N LEU A 71 9.14 38.48 19.75
CA LEU A 71 8.15 39.41 19.17
C LEU A 71 7.40 38.88 17.93
N PHE A 72 7.97 37.98 17.14
CA PHE A 72 7.45 37.67 15.77
C PHE A 72 7.45 36.19 15.35
N GLU A 73 7.40 35.24 16.27
CA GLU A 73 7.39 33.81 15.92
C GLU A 73 6.09 33.12 16.38
N GLU A 74 5.40 32.48 15.44
CA GLU A 74 4.16 31.73 15.73
C GLU A 74 4.43 30.35 16.34
N SER A 75 5.58 29.74 16.03
CA SER A 75 5.98 28.39 16.49
C SER A 75 6.90 28.39 17.72
N GLN A 76 7.90 29.28 17.78
CA GLN A 76 8.76 29.45 18.96
C GLN A 76 8.34 30.70 19.76
N GLN A 77 7.75 30.48 20.93
CA GLN A 77 7.37 31.57 21.84
C GLN A 77 7.99 31.33 23.20
N GLY A 78 8.67 32.34 23.71
CA GLY A 78 9.37 32.23 24.96
C GLY A 78 9.62 33.56 25.64
N GLY A 79 9.98 33.45 26.91
CA GLY A 79 10.38 34.57 27.74
C GLY A 79 11.50 34.15 28.68
N ASN A 80 12.35 35.10 29.01
CA ASN A 80 13.43 34.89 29.96
C ASN A 80 13.50 36.04 30.95
N PHE A 81 13.90 35.71 32.16
CA PHE A 81 14.09 36.65 33.26
C PHE A 81 15.40 36.33 33.95
N ALA A 82 16.22 37.36 34.19
CA ALA A 82 17.50 37.22 34.85
C ALA A 82 17.77 38.36 35.85
N LEU A 83 18.53 38.03 36.88
CA LEU A 83 19.11 38.99 37.82
C LEU A 83 20.63 38.90 37.72
N GLY A 84 21.28 40.05 37.75
CA GLY A 84 22.73 40.14 37.62
C GLY A 84 23.36 41.18 38.54
N TYR A 85 24.64 40.96 38.83
CA TYR A 85 25.48 41.91 39.56
C TYR A 85 26.78 42.11 38.79
N ARG A 86 27.24 43.36 38.69
CA ARG A 86 28.53 43.73 38.12
C ARG A 86 29.31 44.65 39.06
N HIS A 87 30.63 44.49 39.11
CA HIS A 87 31.57 45.33 39.83
C HIS A 87 32.70 45.79 38.90
N MET A 88 33.00 47.09 38.93
CA MET A 88 33.99 47.79 38.14
C MET A 88 35.26 48.00 38.96
N TYR A 89 36.37 47.43 38.49
CA TYR A 89 37.69 47.51 39.11
C TYR A 89 38.55 48.60 38.47
N GLY A 90 39.48 49.17 39.25
CA GLY A 90 40.37 50.24 38.79
C GLY A 90 41.42 49.84 37.76
N ASP A 91 41.58 48.54 37.50
CA ASP A 91 42.48 47.98 36.49
C ASP A 91 41.85 47.92 35.08
N GLY A 92 40.61 48.38 34.92
CA GLY A 92 39.91 48.43 33.64
C GLY A 92 38.94 47.28 33.39
N TRP A 93 38.78 46.35 34.35
CA TRP A 93 37.86 45.22 34.27
C TRP A 93 36.55 45.42 35.02
N ASN A 94 35.49 44.84 34.49
CA ASN A 94 34.20 44.68 35.14
C ASN A 94 33.93 43.19 35.28
N LEU A 95 33.75 42.71 36.51
CA LEU A 95 33.35 41.32 36.75
C LEU A 95 31.87 41.27 37.07
N GLY A 96 31.17 40.29 36.51
CA GLY A 96 29.76 40.08 36.78
C GLY A 96 29.37 38.61 36.83
N PHE A 97 28.25 38.37 37.49
CA PHE A 97 27.58 37.08 37.49
C PHE A 97 26.07 37.30 37.39
N TRP A 98 25.36 36.33 36.85
CA TRP A 98 23.91 36.39 36.69
C TRP A 98 23.28 35.01 36.77
N GLY A 99 21.99 34.98 37.10
CA GLY A 99 21.17 33.78 37.10
C GLY A 99 19.75 34.10 36.64
N GLY A 100 19.08 33.15 36.02
CA GLY A 100 17.78 33.37 35.41
C GLY A 100 16.99 32.11 35.12
N TYR A 101 15.77 32.34 34.63
CA TYR A 101 14.79 31.34 34.28
C TYR A 101 14.24 31.61 32.89
N ASP A 102 14.12 30.54 32.10
CA ASP A 102 13.65 30.57 30.72
C ASP A 102 12.45 29.63 30.56
N VAL A 103 11.49 30.07 29.77
CA VAL A 103 10.41 29.24 29.24
C VAL A 103 10.33 29.47 27.75
N GLY A 104 10.24 28.40 26.97
CA GLY A 104 10.20 28.49 25.51
C GLY A 104 9.45 27.33 24.89
N ASN A 105 8.70 27.62 23.82
CA ASN A 105 8.14 26.63 22.94
C ASN A 105 9.13 26.35 21.80
N THR A 106 9.21 25.10 21.35
CA THR A 106 10.00 24.70 20.18
C THR A 106 9.09 24.52 18.96
N ASP A 107 9.68 24.36 17.78
CA ASP A 107 8.94 24.23 16.52
C ASP A 107 8.04 22.98 16.44
N SER A 108 8.29 21.98 17.27
CA SER A 108 7.45 20.78 17.40
C SER A 108 6.17 21.01 18.23
N GLY A 109 6.05 22.17 18.89
CA GLY A 109 4.98 22.50 19.84
C GLY A 109 5.27 22.14 21.29
N SER A 110 6.45 21.62 21.62
CA SER A 110 6.85 21.35 23.01
C SER A 110 7.13 22.62 23.80
N THR A 111 6.73 22.67 25.07
CA THR A 111 7.17 23.71 26.02
C THR A 111 8.24 23.16 26.96
N PHE A 112 9.35 23.88 27.06
CA PHE A 112 10.44 23.57 27.98
C PHE A 112 10.72 24.72 28.95
N HIS A 113 11.21 24.36 30.12
CA HIS A 113 11.63 25.25 31.18
C HIS A 113 13.09 25.00 31.51
N ARG A 114 13.85 26.07 31.77
CA ARG A 114 15.30 25.99 31.94
C ARG A 114 15.77 26.99 32.98
N VAL A 115 16.69 26.59 33.83
CA VAL A 115 17.47 27.53 34.65
C VAL A 115 18.81 27.79 33.98
N ALA A 116 19.28 29.03 34.04
CA ALA A 116 20.51 29.44 33.41
C ALA A 116 21.30 30.40 34.29
N GLY A 117 22.60 30.49 34.07
CA GLY A 117 23.45 31.47 34.74
C GLY A 117 24.79 31.60 34.05
N GLY A 118 25.54 32.63 34.42
CA GLY A 118 26.83 32.88 33.78
C GLY A 118 27.70 33.88 34.53
N ILE A 119 28.93 33.99 34.05
CA ILE A 119 29.97 34.88 34.58
C ILE A 119 30.50 35.72 33.41
N GLU A 120 30.74 37.00 33.66
CA GLU A 120 31.24 37.96 32.67
C GLU A 120 32.49 38.67 33.18
N MET A 121 33.48 38.85 32.29
CA MET A 121 34.63 39.72 32.49
C MET A 121 34.70 40.70 31.32
N LEU A 122 34.38 41.97 31.57
CA LEU A 122 34.22 42.98 30.52
C LEU A 122 35.21 44.12 30.74
N SER A 123 35.97 44.50 29.72
CA SER A 123 36.87 45.66 29.77
C SER A 123 36.62 46.60 28.60
N ASN A 124 37.45 47.63 28.43
CA ASN A 124 37.39 48.44 27.21
C ASN A 124 37.64 47.57 25.95
N ASN A 125 38.68 46.74 25.99
CA ASN A 125 39.20 46.08 24.78
C ASN A 125 38.93 44.57 24.70
N TRP A 126 38.66 43.93 25.83
CA TRP A 126 38.51 42.48 25.94
C TRP A 126 37.26 42.09 26.71
N ASP A 127 36.65 41.00 26.28
CA ASP A 127 35.49 40.38 26.92
C ASP A 127 35.77 38.90 27.12
N ALA A 128 35.33 38.33 28.23
CA ALA A 128 35.18 36.88 28.39
C ALA A 128 33.83 36.59 29.05
N ARG A 129 33.14 35.56 28.54
CA ARG A 129 31.86 35.11 29.10
C ARG A 129 31.77 33.59 29.08
N ILE A 130 31.11 33.05 30.10
CA ILE A 130 30.70 31.65 30.16
C ILE A 130 29.28 31.58 30.72
N ASN A 131 28.43 30.78 30.08
CA ASN A 131 27.06 30.55 30.50
C ASN A 131 26.79 29.05 30.59
N GLY A 132 25.90 28.66 31.50
CA GLY A 132 25.42 27.30 31.66
C GLY A 132 23.89 27.25 31.70
N TYR A 133 23.34 26.12 31.23
CA TYR A 133 21.93 25.92 31.00
C TYR A 133 21.50 24.52 31.45
N MET A 134 20.44 24.45 32.25
CA MET A 134 19.92 23.18 32.78
C MET A 134 18.40 23.12 32.56
N PRO A 135 17.93 22.22 31.66
CA PRO A 135 16.50 21.94 31.50
C PRO A 135 15.89 21.40 32.79
N LEU A 136 14.69 21.86 33.12
CA LEU A 136 13.92 21.37 34.26
C LEU A 136 12.98 20.22 33.87
N ASN A 137 12.51 20.21 32.62
CA ASN A 137 11.84 19.09 31.98
C ASN A 137 12.68 18.62 30.80
N ALA A 138 12.99 17.32 30.79
CA ALA A 138 13.97 16.75 29.87
C ALA A 138 13.38 16.28 28.53
N SER A 139 12.08 15.96 28.47
CA SER A 139 11.46 15.39 27.27
C SER A 139 9.96 15.64 27.15
N ASN A 140 9.44 15.66 25.91
CA ASN A 140 8.02 15.60 25.58
C ASN A 140 7.76 14.53 24.51
N ASP A 141 6.58 13.89 24.58
CA ASP A 141 6.10 12.93 23.58
C ASP A 141 5.44 13.69 22.42
N LEU A 142 5.90 13.44 21.19
CA LEU A 142 5.37 14.02 19.97
C LEU A 142 4.35 13.10 19.27
N GLY A 143 4.10 11.91 19.82
CA GLY A 143 3.12 10.93 19.36
C GLY A 143 3.74 9.67 18.77
N SER A 144 2.86 8.71 18.48
CA SER A 144 3.21 7.43 17.87
C SER A 144 2.37 7.14 16.64
N PHE A 145 2.97 6.50 15.64
CA PHE A 145 2.31 6.06 14.42
C PHE A 145 2.70 4.62 14.08
N SER A 146 1.74 3.89 13.49
CA SER A 146 1.95 2.50 13.10
C SER A 146 1.60 2.29 11.63
N SER A 147 2.39 1.48 10.94
CA SER A 147 2.10 0.97 9.60
C SER A 147 2.10 -0.56 9.64
N SER A 148 1.20 -1.17 8.86
CA SER A 148 1.13 -2.63 8.73
C SER A 148 1.22 -3.06 7.27
N SER A 149 1.89 -4.19 7.03
CA SER A 149 1.97 -4.82 5.71
C SER A 149 1.62 -6.31 5.82
N GLY A 150 0.88 -6.81 4.83
CA GLY A 150 0.47 -8.21 4.74
C GLY A 150 1.48 -9.03 3.94
N GLY A 151 1.85 -10.19 4.47
CA GLY A 151 2.68 -11.19 3.80
C GLY A 151 1.91 -12.04 2.80
N VAL A 152 2.60 -12.99 2.17
CA VAL A 152 1.99 -13.91 1.20
C VAL A 152 1.06 -14.88 1.95
N PRO A 153 -0.24 -14.99 1.55
CA PRO A 153 -1.17 -15.92 2.17
C PRO A 153 -0.74 -17.37 1.87
N THR A 154 -0.90 -18.24 2.87
CA THR A 154 -0.66 -19.68 2.73
C THR A 154 -1.86 -20.45 3.25
N ILE A 155 -2.10 -21.65 2.74
CA ILE A 155 -3.19 -22.51 3.19
C ILE A 155 -2.63 -23.57 4.14
N LEU A 156 -3.23 -23.66 5.33
CA LEU A 156 -2.86 -24.59 6.37
C LEU A 156 -3.97 -25.62 6.58
N LEU A 157 -3.59 -26.89 6.57
CA LEU A 157 -4.42 -28.00 7.04
C LEU A 157 -4.03 -28.33 8.47
N SER A 158 -4.98 -28.30 9.39
CA SER A 158 -4.74 -28.61 10.80
C SER A 158 -5.75 -29.65 11.29
N GLY A 159 -5.34 -30.92 11.26
CA GLY A 159 -6.27 -32.03 11.53
C GLY A 159 -7.37 -32.06 10.47
N SER A 160 -8.62 -31.89 10.90
CA SER A 160 -9.78 -31.86 10.02
C SER A 160 -10.22 -30.45 9.60
N SER A 161 -9.44 -29.41 9.89
CA SER A 161 -9.74 -28.03 9.45
C SER A 161 -8.81 -27.55 8.35
N ILE A 162 -9.32 -26.59 7.56
CA ILE A 162 -8.59 -25.86 6.53
C ILE A 162 -8.74 -24.36 6.79
N MET A 163 -7.65 -23.61 6.65
CA MET A 163 -7.59 -22.19 6.99
C MET A 163 -6.51 -21.48 6.18
N MET A 164 -6.72 -20.20 5.90
CA MET A 164 -5.70 -19.33 5.32
C MET A 164 -4.93 -18.65 6.45
N GLN A 165 -3.62 -18.58 6.30
CA GLN A 165 -2.72 -17.91 7.23
C GLN A 165 -1.90 -16.85 6.50
N THR A 166 -1.88 -15.64 7.05
CA THR A 166 -1.16 -14.49 6.52
C THR A 166 -0.29 -13.89 7.62
N GLY A 167 1.00 -13.68 7.32
CA GLY A 167 1.88 -12.92 8.21
C GLY A 167 1.57 -11.44 8.14
N VAL A 168 1.46 -10.76 9.27
CA VAL A 168 1.28 -9.31 9.34
C VAL A 168 2.45 -8.71 10.10
N GLU A 169 3.22 -7.88 9.40
CA GLU A 169 4.31 -7.09 9.99
C GLU A 169 3.75 -5.71 10.35
N THR A 170 3.86 -5.32 11.62
CA THR A 170 3.48 -3.99 12.12
C THR A 170 4.71 -3.28 12.65
N VAL A 171 5.00 -2.10 12.09
CA VAL A 171 6.06 -1.20 12.56
C VAL A 171 5.40 -0.06 13.32
N THR A 172 5.76 0.11 14.59
CA THR A 172 5.30 1.22 15.43
C THR A 172 6.48 2.13 15.73
N SER A 173 6.35 3.41 15.41
CA SER A 173 7.35 4.44 15.66
C SER A 173 6.82 5.49 16.62
N SER A 174 7.60 5.84 17.65
CA SER A 174 7.30 6.88 18.64
C SER A 174 8.34 7.98 18.55
N GLN A 175 7.91 9.23 18.59
CA GLN A 175 8.79 10.40 18.53
C GLN A 175 8.83 11.11 19.87
N PHE A 176 10.03 11.45 20.33
CA PHE A 176 10.27 12.24 21.53
C PHE A 176 11.15 13.42 21.20
N GLU A 177 10.90 14.55 21.83
CA GLU A 177 11.81 15.69 21.81
C GLU A 177 12.44 15.89 23.18
N TYR A 178 13.75 16.11 23.19
CA TYR A 178 14.56 16.25 24.38
C TYR A 178 15.16 17.64 24.49
N ALA A 179 14.96 18.32 25.62
CA ALA A 179 15.66 19.57 25.92
C ALA A 179 17.09 19.27 26.38
N MET A 180 18.05 20.03 25.86
CA MET A 180 19.47 19.77 26.04
C MET A 180 20.08 20.73 27.07
N GLY A 181 20.79 20.18 28.05
CA GLY A 181 21.58 20.95 29.00
C GLY A 181 22.97 21.20 28.47
N GLY A 182 23.58 22.32 28.83
CA GLY A 182 24.86 22.67 28.22
C GLY A 182 25.52 23.94 28.72
N ILE A 183 26.60 24.30 28.04
CA ILE A 183 27.41 25.48 28.28
C ILE A 183 27.79 26.17 26.98
N ASP A 184 27.98 27.48 27.04
CA ASP A 184 28.67 28.23 25.99
C ASP A 184 29.69 29.19 26.59
N ALA A 185 30.77 29.44 25.84
CA ALA A 185 31.79 30.39 26.23
C ALA A 185 32.25 31.22 25.03
N GLU A 186 32.62 32.47 25.26
CA GLU A 186 33.16 33.38 24.26
C GLU A 186 34.24 34.32 24.82
N ILE A 187 35.21 34.65 23.98
CA ILE A 187 36.18 35.73 24.20
C ILE A 187 36.01 36.75 23.09
N GLY A 188 35.95 38.03 23.45
CA GLY A 188 35.77 39.14 22.53
C GLY A 188 36.95 40.10 22.56
N MET A 189 37.22 40.73 21.42
CA MET A 189 38.15 41.84 21.31
C MET A 189 37.50 43.03 20.60
N ARG A 190 37.87 44.24 21.03
CA ARG A 190 37.56 45.49 20.36
C ARG A 190 38.60 45.75 19.28
N LEU A 191 38.14 46.07 18.06
CA LEU A 191 39.01 46.47 16.98
C LEU A 191 39.28 47.99 17.05
N PRO A 192 40.51 48.45 16.74
CA PRO A 192 40.89 49.85 16.88
C PRO A 192 40.31 50.68 15.72
N VAL A 193 39.05 51.09 15.84
CA VAL A 193 38.35 51.94 14.86
C VAL A 193 38.97 53.33 14.72
N GLU A 194 39.73 53.75 15.73
CA GLU A 194 40.53 54.97 15.74
C GLU A 194 41.60 54.96 14.64
N ALA A 195 42.14 53.78 14.31
CA ALA A 195 43.08 53.61 13.20
C ALA A 195 42.44 53.89 11.84
N LEU A 196 41.11 53.86 11.75
CA LEU A 196 40.31 54.21 10.57
C LEU A 196 39.82 55.66 10.60
N LYS A 197 40.32 56.50 11.52
CA LYS A 197 39.89 57.89 11.75
C LYS A 197 38.39 58.04 12.10
N LEU A 198 37.80 57.01 12.71
CA LEU A 198 36.44 57.05 13.24
C LEU A 198 36.45 57.42 14.72
N ASP A 199 35.38 58.10 15.17
CA ASP A 199 35.24 58.53 16.56
C ASP A 199 34.86 57.34 17.48
N PRO A 200 35.75 56.89 18.38
CA PRO A 200 35.49 55.76 19.25
C PRO A 200 34.43 56.03 20.31
N ALA A 201 34.08 57.30 20.56
CA ALA A 201 32.96 57.62 21.44
C ALA A 201 31.63 57.26 20.78
N LYS A 202 31.52 57.39 19.45
CA LYS A 202 30.30 57.17 18.66
C LYS A 202 30.23 55.79 18.02
N LEU A 203 31.36 55.16 17.75
CA LEU A 203 31.43 53.89 17.03
C LEU A 203 32.30 52.87 17.77
N ASP A 204 31.81 51.64 17.90
CA ASP A 204 32.54 50.52 18.51
C ASP A 204 32.39 49.26 17.65
N LEU A 205 33.51 48.64 17.27
CA LEU A 205 33.55 47.41 16.48
C LEU A 205 34.20 46.30 17.31
N ARG A 206 33.50 45.18 17.47
CA ARG A 206 33.95 44.04 18.26
C ARG A 206 33.82 42.73 17.50
N VAL A 207 34.76 41.82 17.74
CA VAL A 207 34.72 40.45 17.22
C VAL A 207 34.90 39.47 18.37
N TYR A 208 34.23 38.32 18.27
CA TYR A 208 34.11 37.31 19.31
C TYR A 208 34.37 35.93 18.71
N GLY A 209 35.05 35.08 19.47
CA GLY A 209 35.24 33.68 19.16
C GLY A 209 35.01 32.81 20.39
N GLY A 210 34.42 31.64 20.19
CA GLY A 210 34.01 30.76 21.28
C GLY A 210 33.50 29.41 20.80
N GLY A 211 32.77 28.73 21.68
CA GLY A 211 32.12 27.46 21.36
C GLY A 211 30.97 27.16 22.32
N PHE A 212 30.26 26.08 22.03
CA PHE A 212 29.15 25.57 22.83
C PHE A 212 29.17 24.04 22.91
N TYR A 213 28.56 23.51 23.95
CA TYR A 213 28.31 22.08 24.15
C TYR A 213 26.94 21.90 24.82
N PHE A 214 26.03 21.17 24.18
CA PHE A 214 24.71 20.82 24.69
C PHE A 214 24.45 19.32 24.53
N ASP A 215 23.87 18.69 25.53
CA ASP A 215 23.67 17.23 25.57
C ASP A 215 22.43 16.82 26.36
N ASN A 216 21.94 15.60 26.08
CA ASN A 216 20.91 14.89 26.82
C ASN A 216 21.12 13.38 26.63
N ASP A 217 21.14 12.60 27.72
CA ASP A 217 21.44 11.16 27.69
C ASP A 217 20.51 10.33 26.78
N ASP A 218 19.29 10.82 26.54
CA ASP A 218 18.31 10.13 25.70
C ASP A 218 18.33 10.61 24.24
N ALA A 219 18.99 11.74 23.95
CA ALA A 219 19.18 12.25 22.59
C ALA A 219 20.21 11.41 21.82
N ASP A 220 20.13 11.42 20.48
CA ASP A 220 21.03 10.60 19.65
C ASP A 220 22.46 11.14 19.59
N LYS A 221 22.62 12.47 19.66
CA LYS A 221 23.91 13.16 19.58
C LYS A 221 23.90 14.46 20.39
N ALA A 222 25.03 14.73 21.04
CA ALA A 222 25.32 16.05 21.58
C ALA A 222 25.50 17.09 20.46
N ILE A 223 25.17 18.34 20.76
CA ILE A 223 25.32 19.50 19.88
C ILE A 223 26.53 20.30 20.36
N VAL A 224 27.63 20.23 19.61
CA VAL A 224 28.91 20.83 19.98
C VAL A 224 29.55 21.52 18.78
N GLY A 225 30.08 22.73 18.98
CA GLY A 225 30.58 23.49 17.85
C GLY A 225 31.29 24.80 18.19
N PRO A 226 32.15 25.30 17.27
CA PRO A 226 32.68 26.65 17.36
C PRO A 226 31.62 27.71 17.05
N LYS A 227 31.82 28.92 17.58
CA LYS A 227 31.05 30.12 17.23
C LYS A 227 31.95 31.34 17.02
N LEU A 228 31.56 32.20 16.09
CA LEU A 228 32.14 33.51 15.83
C LEU A 228 31.03 34.55 15.81
N ARG A 229 31.31 35.78 16.27
CA ARG A 229 30.35 36.88 16.20
C ARG A 229 31.06 38.21 16.00
N ALA A 230 30.46 39.13 15.25
CA ALA A 230 30.93 40.50 15.13
C ALA A 230 29.79 41.47 15.43
N GLU A 231 30.10 42.58 16.06
CA GLU A 231 29.15 43.65 16.38
C GLU A 231 29.70 45.01 16.00
N LEU A 232 28.90 45.79 15.26
CA LEU A 232 29.15 47.19 14.98
C LEU A 232 28.10 48.03 15.71
N ARG A 233 28.55 48.88 16.63
CA ARG A 233 27.69 49.65 17.53
C ARG A 233 27.84 51.13 17.27
N PHE A 234 26.70 51.80 17.09
CA PHE A 234 26.59 53.25 16.96
C PHE A 234 25.92 53.79 18.22
N ASN A 235 26.64 54.60 18.99
CA ASN A 235 26.16 55.20 20.24
C ASN A 235 25.53 56.57 19.98
N ASP A 236 24.55 56.92 20.79
CA ASP A 236 23.85 58.22 20.80
C ASP A 236 23.31 58.59 19.40
N VAL A 237 22.71 57.61 18.71
CA VAL A 237 22.22 57.74 17.32
C VAL A 237 21.03 58.67 17.17
N ILE A 238 20.22 58.84 18.22
CA ILE A 238 19.14 59.82 18.29
C ILE A 238 19.54 60.94 19.24
N ALA A 239 19.71 62.15 18.71
CA ALA A 239 20.10 63.33 19.51
C ALA A 239 19.09 63.68 20.61
N ALA A 240 17.79 63.46 20.36
CA ALA A 240 16.72 63.67 21.34
C ALA A 240 16.63 62.56 22.41
N ALA A 241 17.38 61.47 22.27
CA ALA A 241 17.44 60.37 23.24
C ALA A 241 18.91 59.97 23.50
N PRO A 242 19.68 60.79 24.25
CA PRO A 242 21.02 60.44 24.70
C PRO A 242 20.99 59.10 25.44
N GLY A 243 21.90 58.18 25.08
CA GLY A 243 21.83 56.79 25.53
C GLY A 243 21.31 55.79 24.49
N SER A 244 20.72 56.27 23.39
CA SER A 244 20.27 55.42 22.28
C SER A 244 21.43 54.69 21.61
N ARG A 245 21.20 53.47 21.09
CA ARG A 245 22.22 52.69 20.38
C ARG A 245 21.63 51.86 19.26
N LEU A 246 22.24 51.92 18.09
CA LEU A 246 22.02 50.94 17.01
C LEU A 246 23.18 49.94 17.02
N THR A 247 22.87 48.64 17.03
CA THR A 247 23.88 47.58 16.91
C THR A 247 23.55 46.74 15.69
N LEU A 248 24.50 46.61 14.78
CA LEU A 248 24.48 45.61 13.71
C LEU A 248 25.32 44.42 14.17
N GLU A 249 24.84 43.21 13.94
CA GLU A 249 25.54 41.99 14.34
C GLU A 249 25.54 40.93 13.25
N THR A 250 26.56 40.10 13.27
CA THR A 250 26.59 38.86 12.50
C THR A 250 27.23 37.75 13.32
N GLY A 251 26.73 36.53 13.18
CA GLY A 251 27.22 35.35 13.89
C GLY A 251 27.40 34.17 12.94
N TYR A 252 28.40 33.34 13.21
CA TYR A 252 28.63 32.07 12.54
C TYR A 252 28.77 30.95 13.57
N SER A 253 28.15 29.81 13.34
CA SER A 253 28.33 28.60 14.14
C SER A 253 28.29 27.36 13.25
N SER A 254 28.94 26.27 13.69
CA SER A 254 28.96 25.00 12.96
C SER A 254 28.92 23.84 13.95
N ASP A 255 28.06 22.85 13.73
CA ASP A 255 28.01 21.60 14.49
C ASP A 255 27.47 20.44 13.62
N ASP A 256 27.72 19.21 14.05
CA ASP A 256 27.39 18.00 13.25
C ASP A 256 25.88 17.68 13.17
N VAL A 257 25.05 18.34 13.98
CA VAL A 257 23.60 18.09 14.05
C VAL A 257 22.84 19.10 13.19
N ARG A 258 23.19 20.39 13.30
CA ARG A 258 22.50 21.52 12.64
C ARG A 258 23.27 22.05 11.43
N GLY A 259 24.55 21.71 11.28
CA GLY A 259 25.44 22.18 10.22
C GLY A 259 25.83 23.65 10.38
N ASP A 260 26.28 24.26 9.28
CA ASP A 260 26.73 25.66 9.28
C ASP A 260 25.55 26.65 9.33
N ARG A 261 25.62 27.59 10.27
CA ARG A 261 24.65 28.66 10.44
C ARG A 261 25.35 30.02 10.41
N LEU A 262 24.90 30.90 9.53
CA LEU A 262 25.28 32.30 9.43
C LEU A 262 24.04 33.15 9.74
N GLU A 263 24.16 34.04 10.70
CA GLU A 263 23.10 34.95 11.13
C GLU A 263 23.54 36.41 10.97
N ALA A 264 22.63 37.28 10.58
CA ALA A 264 22.82 38.72 10.57
C ALA A 264 21.60 39.42 11.17
N GLY A 265 21.83 40.45 11.98
CA GLY A 265 20.76 41.13 12.70
C GLY A 265 21.07 42.57 13.06
N ALA A 266 20.05 43.23 13.59
CA ALA A 266 20.16 44.58 14.12
C ALA A 266 19.34 44.71 15.41
N ARG A 267 19.85 45.49 16.37
CA ARG A 267 19.16 45.86 17.61
C ARG A 267 19.18 47.35 17.81
N PHE A 268 18.05 47.89 18.24
CA PHE A 268 17.88 49.30 18.54
C PHE A 268 17.49 49.50 20.01
N ARG A 269 18.32 50.24 20.74
CA ARG A 269 18.14 50.55 22.17
C ARG A 269 17.61 51.97 22.35
N ILE A 270 16.62 52.10 23.22
CA ILE A 270 16.01 53.34 23.67
C ILE A 270 16.17 53.46 25.20
N PRO A 271 16.75 54.55 25.72
CA PRO A 271 16.80 54.83 27.15
C PRO A 271 15.43 55.31 27.67
N LEU A 272 15.05 54.93 28.89
CA LEU A 272 13.72 55.26 29.45
C LEU A 272 13.78 56.40 30.48
N ASP A 273 14.74 56.39 31.42
CA ASP A 273 14.78 57.33 32.56
C ASP A 273 15.88 58.40 32.45
N GLY A 274 16.05 59.03 31.29
CA GLY A 274 17.03 60.12 31.12
C GLY A 274 18.48 59.67 31.32
N ALA A 275 18.80 58.42 30.95
CA ALA A 275 20.14 57.85 31.04
C ALA A 275 21.21 58.83 30.50
N PRO A 276 22.37 58.94 31.16
CA PRO A 276 23.43 59.82 30.67
C PRO A 276 23.84 59.39 29.25
N SER A 277 24.22 60.37 28.42
CA SER A 277 24.76 60.08 27.08
C SER A 277 25.85 59.03 27.19
N LEU A 278 25.83 58.01 26.34
CA LEU A 278 26.86 56.97 26.38
C LEU A 278 28.26 57.56 26.15
N ALA A 279 28.38 58.63 25.36
CA ALA A 279 29.60 59.39 25.17
C ALA A 279 30.15 60.03 26.46
N SER A 280 29.31 60.28 27.47
CA SER A 280 29.73 60.85 28.77
C SER A 280 30.34 59.81 29.73
N LEU A 281 30.09 58.53 29.48
CA LEU A 281 30.65 57.42 30.23
C LEU A 281 31.99 56.97 29.61
N SER A 282 32.95 56.60 30.46
CA SER A 282 34.17 55.93 30.01
C SER A 282 33.81 54.61 29.30
N PRO A 283 34.67 54.10 28.40
CA PRO A 283 34.39 52.84 27.72
C PRO A 283 34.11 51.68 28.68
N GLN A 284 34.79 51.63 29.83
CA GLN A 284 34.55 50.65 30.88
C GLN A 284 33.18 50.84 31.56
N GLU A 285 32.80 52.08 31.91
CA GLU A 285 31.50 52.36 32.53
C GLU A 285 30.33 52.01 31.60
N ARG A 286 30.46 52.19 30.28
CA ARG A 286 29.42 51.77 29.33
C ARG A 286 29.15 50.27 29.34
N ARG A 287 30.15 49.46 29.67
CA ARG A 287 30.02 47.99 29.72
C ARG A 287 29.11 47.54 30.88
N MET A 288 28.99 48.35 31.93
CA MET A 288 28.20 48.01 33.12
C MET A 288 26.69 47.94 32.83
N SER A 289 26.21 48.64 31.80
CA SER A 289 24.80 48.64 31.36
C SER A 289 24.55 47.87 30.05
N GLU A 290 25.47 47.00 29.63
CA GLU A 290 25.22 46.09 28.51
C GLU A 290 24.22 44.99 28.90
N GLY A 291 23.37 44.57 27.96
CA GLY A 291 22.52 43.40 28.21
C GLY A 291 23.36 42.14 28.37
N LEU A 292 22.82 41.12 29.03
CA LEU A 292 23.45 39.81 29.16
C LEU A 292 23.70 39.21 27.77
N ARG A 293 24.78 38.45 27.61
CA ARG A 293 25.05 37.68 26.38
C ARG A 293 25.03 36.20 26.69
N ARG A 294 24.00 35.54 26.20
CA ARG A 294 23.67 34.13 26.41
C ARG A 294 22.82 33.62 25.26
N ASP A 295 22.64 32.31 25.18
CA ASP A 295 21.65 31.67 24.34
C ASP A 295 20.26 31.78 24.99
N THR A 296 19.35 32.47 24.32
CA THR A 296 17.97 32.68 24.80
C THR A 296 17.02 31.57 24.33
N GLU A 297 17.43 30.77 23.35
CA GLU A 297 16.65 29.62 22.85
C GLU A 297 16.94 28.38 23.69
N ILE A 298 15.92 27.53 23.87
CA ILE A 298 16.10 26.22 24.48
C ILE A 298 16.51 25.26 23.37
N VAL A 299 17.75 24.79 23.43
CA VAL A 299 18.28 23.78 22.51
C VAL A 299 17.55 22.46 22.73
N SER A 300 16.98 21.89 21.68
CA SER A 300 16.30 20.58 21.71
C SER A 300 16.71 19.68 20.54
N SER A 301 16.43 18.39 20.67
CA SER A 301 16.61 17.39 19.61
C SER A 301 15.46 16.39 19.58
N ILE A 302 15.04 15.97 18.39
CA ILE A 302 14.01 14.94 18.19
C ILE A 302 14.67 13.58 17.97
N LYS A 303 14.08 12.53 18.54
CA LYS A 303 14.46 11.13 18.34
C LYS A 303 13.25 10.28 18.02
N THR A 304 13.42 9.34 17.09
CA THR A 304 12.40 8.38 16.70
C THR A 304 12.81 6.97 17.12
N ASN A 305 11.98 6.30 17.91
CA ASN A 305 12.15 4.91 18.30
C ASN A 305 11.17 4.03 17.52
N SER A 306 11.66 3.00 16.82
CA SER A 306 10.81 2.07 16.06
C SER A 306 10.88 0.65 16.62
N SER A 307 9.76 -0.05 16.62
CA SER A 307 9.65 -1.47 16.98
C SER A 307 8.84 -2.22 15.94
N THR A 308 9.23 -3.47 15.65
CA THR A 308 8.56 -4.34 14.68
C THR A 308 7.94 -5.54 15.39
N THR A 309 6.70 -5.84 15.06
CA THR A 309 5.99 -7.04 15.54
C THR A 309 5.44 -7.84 14.38
N ASN A 310 5.61 -9.16 14.43
CA ASN A 310 5.09 -10.10 13.43
C ASN A 310 4.00 -10.94 14.07
N THR A 311 2.80 -10.88 13.51
CA THR A 311 1.67 -11.71 13.96
C THR A 311 1.19 -12.61 12.82
N LEU A 312 0.70 -13.80 13.16
CA LEU A 312 0.04 -14.70 12.20
C LEU A 312 -1.46 -14.51 12.35
N ALA A 313 -2.10 -13.98 11.31
CA ALA A 313 -3.55 -13.93 11.22
C ALA A 313 -4.03 -15.19 10.49
N THR A 314 -5.10 -15.81 11.00
CA THR A 314 -5.72 -16.96 10.37
C THR A 314 -7.18 -16.70 10.12
N GLU A 315 -7.68 -17.13 8.96
CA GLU A 315 -9.09 -17.02 8.60
C GLU A 315 -9.61 -18.29 7.94
N ALA A 316 -10.92 -18.49 8.01
CA ALA A 316 -11.60 -19.55 7.28
C ALA A 316 -11.60 -19.25 5.77
N VAL A 317 -11.78 -20.30 4.96
CA VAL A 317 -11.70 -20.21 3.50
C VAL A 317 -12.96 -20.70 2.82
N ASP A 318 -13.18 -20.16 1.63
CA ASP A 318 -14.16 -20.64 0.65
C ASP A 318 -13.41 -21.22 -0.54
N ASP A 319 -14.02 -22.21 -1.21
CA ASP A 319 -13.63 -22.53 -2.58
C ASP A 319 -13.91 -21.32 -3.48
N ALA A 320 -12.91 -20.83 -4.21
CA ALA A 320 -13.03 -19.57 -4.96
C ALA A 320 -13.99 -19.67 -6.15
N ALA A 321 -14.22 -20.88 -6.69
CA ALA A 321 -15.10 -21.11 -7.83
C ALA A 321 -16.56 -21.27 -7.40
N THR A 322 -16.81 -22.12 -6.41
CA THR A 322 -18.18 -22.43 -5.94
C THR A 322 -18.68 -21.51 -4.84
N HIS A 323 -17.78 -20.79 -4.15
CA HIS A 323 -18.08 -20.05 -2.91
C HIS A 323 -18.59 -20.94 -1.77
N VAL A 324 -18.36 -22.25 -1.85
CA VAL A 324 -18.63 -23.17 -0.75
C VAL A 324 -17.68 -22.86 0.40
N GLN A 325 -18.25 -22.68 1.57
CA GLN A 325 -17.53 -22.52 2.82
C GLN A 325 -16.84 -23.84 3.18
N LEU A 326 -15.51 -23.89 3.13
CA LEU A 326 -14.75 -25.10 3.49
C LEU A 326 -14.36 -25.03 4.96
N ASP A 327 -15.14 -25.70 5.81
CA ASP A 327 -14.89 -25.77 7.26
C ASP A 327 -14.12 -27.03 7.64
N LYS A 328 -14.22 -28.07 6.79
CA LYS A 328 -13.65 -29.39 7.02
C LYS A 328 -12.74 -29.82 5.88
N VAL A 329 -11.74 -30.62 6.22
CA VAL A 329 -10.95 -31.39 5.26
C VAL A 329 -11.00 -32.88 5.62
N ALA A 330 -11.13 -33.72 4.60
CA ALA A 330 -11.06 -35.17 4.72
C ALA A 330 -10.25 -35.78 3.59
N ILE A 331 -9.77 -37.01 3.79
CA ILE A 331 -8.94 -37.73 2.83
C ILE A 331 -9.68 -39.01 2.41
N VAL A 332 -9.60 -39.33 1.12
CA VAL A 332 -10.05 -40.60 0.55
C VAL A 332 -8.94 -41.23 -0.27
N ASP A 333 -8.76 -42.55 -0.17
CA ASP A 333 -7.78 -43.30 -0.96
C ASP A 333 -8.32 -44.67 -1.40
N GLY A 334 -7.51 -45.43 -2.13
CA GLY A 334 -7.87 -46.76 -2.64
C GLY A 334 -8.14 -47.84 -1.58
N THR A 335 -7.87 -47.58 -0.30
CA THR A 335 -8.11 -48.54 0.79
C THR A 335 -9.49 -48.40 1.42
N ILE A 336 -10.18 -47.28 1.20
CA ILE A 336 -11.48 -47.01 1.83
C ILE A 336 -12.60 -47.71 1.06
N ALA A 337 -13.22 -48.69 1.70
CA ALA A 337 -14.40 -49.36 1.16
C ALA A 337 -15.52 -48.34 0.89
N GLY A 338 -16.01 -48.32 -0.35
CA GLY A 338 -17.01 -47.36 -0.82
C GLY A 338 -16.47 -46.03 -1.34
N GLY A 339 -15.14 -45.82 -1.30
CA GLY A 339 -14.46 -44.70 -1.93
C GLY A 339 -14.99 -43.33 -1.51
N VAL A 340 -15.14 -42.43 -2.49
CA VAL A 340 -15.61 -41.05 -2.25
C VAL A 340 -17.00 -41.05 -1.62
N THR A 341 -17.90 -41.98 -1.97
CA THR A 341 -19.27 -42.02 -1.40
C THR A 341 -19.24 -42.12 0.12
N THR A 342 -18.42 -43.01 0.68
CA THR A 342 -18.33 -43.21 2.13
C THR A 342 -17.83 -41.95 2.83
N VAL A 343 -16.76 -41.33 2.30
CA VAL A 343 -16.16 -40.13 2.89
C VAL A 343 -17.08 -38.93 2.74
N SER A 344 -17.64 -38.74 1.54
CA SER A 344 -18.58 -37.66 1.22
C SER A 344 -19.79 -37.67 2.15
N ALA A 345 -20.44 -38.83 2.33
CA ALA A 345 -21.58 -38.97 3.22
C ALA A 345 -21.21 -38.76 4.71
N ALA A 346 -20.04 -39.25 5.14
CA ALA A 346 -19.60 -39.11 6.53
C ALA A 346 -19.27 -37.66 6.91
N GLN A 347 -18.72 -36.88 5.96
CA GLN A 347 -18.34 -35.50 6.22
C GLN A 347 -19.47 -34.50 5.97
N GLY A 348 -20.34 -34.76 4.98
CA GLY A 348 -21.42 -33.85 4.58
C GLY A 348 -20.92 -32.52 4.01
N ALA A 349 -21.84 -31.56 3.84
CA ALA A 349 -21.57 -30.23 3.28
C ALA A 349 -20.38 -29.50 3.94
N ASN A 350 -19.86 -28.48 3.26
CA ASN A 350 -18.78 -27.61 3.70
C ASN A 350 -17.43 -28.33 3.86
N THR A 351 -17.15 -29.28 2.96
CA THR A 351 -15.99 -30.16 3.07
C THR A 351 -15.13 -30.14 1.82
N LEU A 352 -13.83 -29.96 2.02
CA LEU A 352 -12.79 -30.33 1.06
C LEU A 352 -12.43 -31.81 1.24
N ILE A 353 -12.61 -32.60 0.19
CA ILE A 353 -12.20 -34.00 0.14
C ILE A 353 -10.97 -34.09 -0.75
N ILE A 354 -9.87 -34.58 -0.19
CA ILE A 354 -8.62 -34.83 -0.92
C ILE A 354 -8.56 -36.31 -1.29
N ALA A 355 -8.61 -36.61 -2.58
CA ALA A 355 -8.45 -37.95 -3.12
C ALA A 355 -6.96 -38.24 -3.36
N GLN A 356 -6.41 -39.28 -2.72
CA GLN A 356 -5.00 -39.65 -2.85
C GLN A 356 -4.82 -40.94 -3.64
N GLY A 357 -3.97 -40.89 -4.68
CA GLY A 357 -3.68 -42.04 -5.54
C GLY A 357 -2.60 -42.99 -5.02
N GLY A 358 -1.91 -42.66 -3.92
CA GLY A 358 -0.78 -43.45 -3.39
C GLY A 358 -1.14 -44.89 -3.02
N SER A 359 -2.41 -45.15 -2.71
CA SER A 359 -2.94 -46.46 -2.31
C SER A 359 -3.68 -47.20 -3.45
N GLY A 360 -3.44 -46.82 -4.71
CA GLY A 360 -4.11 -47.37 -5.88
C GLY A 360 -5.43 -46.68 -6.22
N ALA A 361 -6.13 -47.22 -7.23
CA ALA A 361 -7.37 -46.64 -7.74
C ALA A 361 -8.50 -46.64 -6.69
N ILE A 362 -9.25 -45.55 -6.64
CA ILE A 362 -10.41 -45.39 -5.78
C ILE A 362 -11.63 -46.00 -6.46
N THR A 363 -12.23 -47.00 -5.82
CA THR A 363 -13.40 -47.73 -6.31
C THR A 363 -14.49 -47.77 -5.25
N ASN A 364 -15.75 -47.89 -5.65
CA ASN A 364 -16.86 -48.13 -4.73
C ASN A 364 -17.29 -49.61 -4.80
N THR A 365 -16.76 -50.42 -3.89
CA THR A 365 -17.11 -51.85 -3.78
C THR A 365 -18.42 -52.11 -3.03
N LEU A 366 -19.06 -51.06 -2.48
CA LEU A 366 -20.28 -51.18 -1.67
C LEU A 366 -21.55 -50.88 -2.47
N ALA A 367 -21.46 -50.11 -3.56
CA ALA A 367 -22.57 -49.82 -4.45
C ALA A 367 -22.76 -50.95 -5.49
N PRO A 368 -23.99 -51.44 -5.73
CA PRO A 368 -24.25 -52.47 -6.76
C PRO A 368 -23.81 -52.07 -8.17
N THR A 369 -23.82 -50.77 -8.48
CA THR A 369 -23.38 -50.22 -9.77
C THR A 369 -22.00 -49.57 -9.70
N GLY A 370 -21.29 -49.67 -8.56
CA GLY A 370 -19.91 -49.22 -8.38
C GLY A 370 -19.63 -47.72 -8.53
N HIS A 371 -20.67 -46.89 -8.71
CA HIS A 371 -20.51 -45.45 -8.86
C HIS A 371 -20.11 -44.78 -7.54
N GLN A 372 -19.42 -43.67 -7.65
CA GLN A 372 -19.12 -42.81 -6.51
C GLN A 372 -20.12 -41.64 -6.44
N ILE A 373 -20.27 -41.02 -5.27
CA ILE A 373 -21.17 -39.89 -5.04
C ILE A 373 -20.40 -38.81 -4.29
N LEU A 374 -20.41 -37.60 -4.83
CA LEU A 374 -20.04 -36.38 -4.14
C LEU A 374 -21.32 -35.60 -3.83
N GLU A 375 -21.64 -35.50 -2.55
CA GLU A 375 -22.77 -34.72 -2.04
C GLU A 375 -22.63 -33.23 -2.35
N ALA A 376 -23.72 -32.49 -2.20
CA ALA A 376 -23.71 -31.04 -2.41
C ALA A 376 -22.80 -30.30 -1.43
N ASP A 377 -22.37 -29.10 -1.82
CA ASP A 377 -21.52 -28.22 -1.01
C ASP A 377 -20.17 -28.85 -0.63
N GLN A 378 -19.56 -29.55 -1.59
CA GLN A 378 -18.28 -30.24 -1.41
C GLN A 378 -17.31 -30.00 -2.56
N THR A 379 -16.03 -29.92 -2.22
CA THR A 379 -14.94 -29.82 -3.19
C THR A 379 -14.13 -31.11 -3.14
N LEU A 380 -13.90 -31.75 -4.28
CA LEU A 380 -13.10 -32.96 -4.42
C LEU A 380 -11.84 -32.65 -5.24
N VAL A 381 -10.66 -32.77 -4.63
CA VAL A 381 -9.38 -32.50 -5.30
C VAL A 381 -8.47 -33.71 -5.24
N GLY A 382 -7.89 -34.13 -6.37
CA GLY A 382 -6.85 -35.15 -6.38
C GLY A 382 -5.54 -34.64 -5.79
N GLY A 383 -4.75 -35.52 -5.15
CA GLY A 383 -3.43 -35.16 -4.64
C GLY A 383 -2.54 -34.58 -5.75
N GLY A 384 -1.81 -33.50 -5.46
CA GLY A 384 -1.05 -32.74 -6.45
C GLY A 384 -1.90 -31.81 -7.33
N GLY A 385 -3.24 -31.93 -7.29
CA GLY A 385 -4.16 -31.01 -7.95
C GLY A 385 -4.23 -29.66 -7.22
N THR A 386 -4.44 -28.59 -7.98
CA THR A 386 -4.48 -27.22 -7.47
C THR A 386 -5.86 -26.60 -7.66
N ILE A 387 -6.36 -25.92 -6.62
CA ILE A 387 -7.56 -25.08 -6.66
C ILE A 387 -7.26 -23.72 -6.04
N GLN A 388 -8.12 -22.73 -6.29
CA GLN A 388 -8.04 -21.44 -5.62
C GLN A 388 -8.97 -21.39 -4.41
N LEU A 389 -8.45 -20.89 -3.30
CA LEU A 389 -9.20 -20.67 -2.08
C LEU A 389 -9.24 -19.18 -1.75
N LYS A 390 -10.38 -18.72 -1.25
CA LYS A 390 -10.61 -17.33 -0.89
C LYS A 390 -10.77 -17.18 0.62
N GLY A 391 -10.02 -16.26 1.24
CA GLY A 391 -10.20 -15.90 2.64
C GLY A 391 -11.55 -15.22 2.88
N ARG A 392 -12.34 -15.69 3.85
CA ARG A 392 -13.70 -15.18 4.12
C ARG A 392 -13.75 -13.74 4.63
N THR A 393 -12.69 -13.31 5.32
CA THR A 393 -12.62 -11.99 5.95
C THR A 393 -11.93 -11.00 5.04
N THR A 394 -10.79 -11.41 4.46
CA THR A 394 -9.96 -10.50 3.66
C THR A 394 -10.32 -10.49 2.18
N GLY A 395 -10.99 -11.54 1.68
CA GLY A 395 -11.25 -11.74 0.26
C GLY A 395 -10.01 -12.13 -0.55
N THR A 396 -8.87 -12.33 0.10
CA THR A 396 -7.60 -12.72 -0.52
C THR A 396 -7.74 -14.09 -1.19
N ILE A 397 -7.17 -14.24 -2.39
CA ILE A 397 -7.14 -15.53 -3.12
C ILE A 397 -5.74 -16.13 -2.98
N ALA A 398 -5.66 -17.41 -2.64
CA ALA A 398 -4.43 -18.17 -2.62
C ALA A 398 -4.62 -19.52 -3.32
N ASP A 399 -3.59 -19.97 -4.04
CA ASP A 399 -3.56 -21.30 -4.62
C ASP A 399 -3.33 -22.34 -3.50
N PHE A 400 -4.14 -23.40 -3.52
CA PHE A 400 -4.01 -24.56 -2.67
C PHE A 400 -3.67 -25.77 -3.55
N THR A 401 -2.51 -26.38 -3.32
CA THR A 401 -2.16 -27.67 -3.93
C THR A 401 -2.41 -28.78 -2.91
N ALA A 402 -3.31 -29.70 -3.25
CA ALA A 402 -3.69 -30.79 -2.37
C ALA A 402 -2.48 -31.72 -2.12
N PRO A 403 -2.22 -32.15 -0.87
CA PRO A 403 -1.14 -33.07 -0.58
C PRO A 403 -1.40 -34.47 -1.16
N GLY A 404 -0.34 -35.13 -1.61
CA GLY A 404 -0.37 -36.52 -2.08
C GLY A 404 -0.15 -36.66 -3.58
N GLN A 405 -0.47 -37.84 -4.10
CA GLN A 405 -0.37 -38.18 -5.53
C GLN A 405 -1.74 -38.11 -6.21
N GLN A 406 -1.75 -37.83 -7.51
CA GLN A 406 -2.97 -37.73 -8.31
C GLN A 406 -3.78 -39.02 -8.20
N ALA A 407 -5.07 -38.89 -7.89
CA ALA A 407 -5.96 -40.03 -7.70
C ALA A 407 -6.67 -40.43 -8.98
N THR A 408 -6.81 -41.74 -9.17
CA THR A 408 -7.64 -42.32 -10.22
C THR A 408 -8.95 -42.84 -9.63
N LEU A 409 -10.09 -42.33 -10.10
CA LEU A 409 -11.41 -42.88 -9.80
C LEU A 409 -11.82 -43.83 -10.92
N VAL A 410 -12.28 -45.03 -10.56
CA VAL A 410 -12.62 -46.08 -11.53
C VAL A 410 -14.02 -46.62 -11.27
N ASN A 411 -14.82 -46.74 -12.34
CA ASN A 411 -16.02 -47.57 -12.35
C ASN A 411 -16.16 -48.32 -13.69
N ALA A 412 -16.09 -49.65 -13.65
CA ALA A 412 -16.22 -50.48 -14.85
C ALA A 412 -17.67 -50.90 -15.17
N ASN A 413 -18.62 -50.63 -14.28
CA ASN A 413 -20.03 -50.97 -14.48
C ASN A 413 -20.72 -49.99 -15.45
N SER A 414 -21.90 -50.34 -15.95
CA SER A 414 -22.74 -49.45 -16.77
C SER A 414 -23.40 -48.33 -15.93
N SER A 415 -22.59 -47.45 -15.34
CA SER A 415 -23.00 -46.30 -14.52
C SER A 415 -21.91 -45.23 -14.55
N ALA A 416 -22.20 -44.05 -13.97
CA ALA A 416 -21.20 -42.99 -13.85
C ALA A 416 -20.00 -43.44 -12.99
N VAL A 417 -18.81 -42.89 -13.23
CA VAL A 417 -17.70 -43.00 -12.28
C VAL A 417 -18.01 -42.20 -11.02
N LEU A 418 -18.51 -40.97 -11.20
CA LEU A 418 -18.85 -40.05 -10.11
C LEU A 418 -20.18 -39.33 -10.41
N TYR A 419 -21.11 -39.39 -9.47
CA TYR A 419 -22.26 -38.48 -9.43
C TYR A 419 -21.97 -37.28 -8.53
N ILE A 420 -22.39 -36.09 -8.97
CA ILE A 420 -22.13 -34.83 -8.25
C ILE A 420 -23.43 -34.11 -7.90
N GLY A 421 -23.43 -33.40 -6.77
CA GLY A 421 -24.47 -32.47 -6.32
C GLY A 421 -24.28 -31.03 -6.81
N SER A 422 -25.19 -30.13 -6.40
CA SER A 422 -25.01 -28.68 -6.55
C SER A 422 -23.85 -28.16 -5.69
N ASN A 423 -23.29 -27.01 -6.05
CA ASN A 423 -22.19 -26.37 -5.32
C ASN A 423 -21.00 -27.33 -5.15
N THR A 424 -20.57 -27.95 -6.25
CA THR A 424 -19.47 -28.90 -6.24
C THR A 424 -18.33 -28.46 -7.14
N HIS A 425 -17.10 -28.73 -6.71
CA HIS A 425 -15.90 -28.49 -7.50
C HIS A 425 -15.04 -29.75 -7.52
N ILE A 426 -14.74 -30.24 -8.72
CA ILE A 426 -13.99 -31.47 -8.95
C ILE A 426 -12.72 -31.10 -9.71
N ALA A 427 -11.56 -31.34 -9.10
CA ALA A 427 -10.29 -30.93 -9.67
C ALA A 427 -9.15 -31.94 -9.54
N GLY A 428 -8.28 -32.01 -10.55
CA GLY A 428 -7.02 -32.74 -10.46
C GLY A 428 -7.15 -34.26 -10.35
N LEU A 429 -8.18 -34.86 -10.95
CA LEU A 429 -8.40 -36.31 -10.92
C LEU A 429 -8.15 -36.97 -12.27
N ASP A 430 -7.79 -38.24 -12.23
CA ASP A 430 -7.94 -39.15 -13.37
C ASP A 430 -9.28 -39.90 -13.23
N ILE A 431 -10.14 -39.80 -14.23
CA ILE A 431 -11.46 -40.44 -14.27
C ILE A 431 -11.46 -41.53 -15.34
N GLN A 432 -11.66 -42.78 -14.93
CA GLN A 432 -11.61 -43.94 -15.82
C GLN A 432 -12.86 -44.81 -15.71
N GLY A 433 -13.36 -45.27 -16.86
CA GLY A 433 -14.57 -46.08 -16.96
C GLY A 433 -14.27 -47.52 -17.37
N GLY A 434 -15.29 -48.22 -17.88
CA GLY A 434 -15.22 -49.63 -18.25
C GLY A 434 -14.72 -49.91 -19.69
N GLY A 435 -14.40 -48.87 -20.46
CA GLY A 435 -14.00 -49.01 -21.87
C GLY A 435 -15.15 -49.32 -22.83
N VAL A 436 -14.85 -49.29 -24.13
CA VAL A 436 -15.84 -49.45 -25.22
C VAL A 436 -16.54 -50.80 -25.08
N GLY A 437 -17.87 -50.79 -24.93
CA GLY A 437 -18.70 -51.99 -24.76
C GLY A 437 -19.31 -52.16 -23.36
N ALA A 438 -18.97 -51.30 -22.39
CA ALA A 438 -19.43 -51.36 -21.00
C ALA A 438 -20.90 -50.90 -20.75
N GLY A 439 -21.75 -50.87 -21.79
CA GLY A 439 -23.16 -50.46 -21.69
C GLY A 439 -23.43 -48.95 -21.84
N SER A 440 -24.68 -48.60 -22.11
CA SER A 440 -25.08 -47.24 -22.56
C SER A 440 -24.95 -46.14 -21.51
N LEU A 441 -24.80 -46.49 -20.23
CA LEU A 441 -24.79 -45.55 -19.10
C LEU A 441 -23.40 -45.34 -18.48
N ASN A 442 -22.33 -45.80 -19.13
CA ASN A 442 -20.97 -45.53 -18.68
C ASN A 442 -20.56 -44.10 -19.05
N TYR A 443 -20.39 -43.22 -18.07
CA TYR A 443 -19.86 -41.87 -18.26
C TYR A 443 -18.97 -41.49 -17.07
N GLY A 444 -18.13 -40.46 -17.23
CA GLY A 444 -17.15 -40.07 -16.21
C GLY A 444 -17.85 -39.42 -15.02
N ILE A 445 -18.25 -38.16 -15.18
CA ILE A 445 -18.97 -37.38 -14.17
C ILE A 445 -20.40 -37.14 -14.65
N GLY A 446 -21.37 -37.40 -13.77
CA GLY A 446 -22.78 -37.12 -14.01
C GLY A 446 -23.42 -36.27 -12.93
N ALA A 447 -24.34 -35.41 -13.33
CA ALA A 447 -25.29 -34.79 -12.43
C ALA A 447 -26.19 -35.85 -11.76
N ALA A 448 -26.37 -35.78 -10.44
CA ALA A 448 -27.22 -36.70 -9.69
C ALA A 448 -28.72 -36.49 -9.98
N SER A 449 -29.13 -35.28 -10.36
CA SER A 449 -30.52 -34.93 -10.67
C SER A 449 -30.61 -33.73 -11.64
N ASN A 450 -31.81 -33.46 -12.18
CA ASN A 450 -32.09 -32.23 -12.93
C ASN A 450 -32.08 -31.01 -11.99
N GLY A 451 -31.78 -29.83 -12.53
CA GLY A 451 -31.86 -28.56 -11.81
C GLY A 451 -30.66 -28.27 -10.89
N GLN A 452 -29.56 -29.01 -11.03
CA GLN A 452 -28.36 -28.76 -10.24
C GLN A 452 -27.67 -27.47 -10.66
N GLN A 453 -26.98 -26.84 -9.72
CA GLN A 453 -26.37 -25.53 -9.95
C GLN A 453 -24.95 -25.44 -9.42
N ASN A 454 -24.17 -24.51 -9.96
CA ASN A 454 -22.87 -24.12 -9.42
C ASN A 454 -21.89 -25.32 -9.37
N MET A 455 -21.68 -25.96 -10.52
CA MET A 455 -20.87 -27.16 -10.66
C MET A 455 -19.62 -26.85 -11.48
N TYR A 456 -18.46 -27.16 -10.94
CA TYR A 456 -17.16 -26.92 -11.58
C TYR A 456 -16.41 -28.23 -11.76
N VAL A 457 -16.00 -28.52 -12.98
CA VAL A 457 -15.16 -29.65 -13.34
C VAL A 457 -13.90 -29.10 -13.98
N SER A 458 -12.77 -29.11 -13.27
CA SER A 458 -11.55 -28.45 -13.73
C SER A 458 -10.30 -29.32 -13.66
N ASN A 459 -9.37 -29.19 -14.60
CA ASN A 459 -8.05 -29.84 -14.51
C ASN A 459 -8.12 -31.37 -14.30
N ASN A 460 -9.12 -32.05 -14.89
CA ASN A 460 -9.25 -33.51 -14.80
C ASN A 460 -8.86 -34.17 -16.12
N THR A 461 -8.42 -35.42 -16.04
CA THR A 461 -8.14 -36.29 -17.17
C THR A 461 -9.21 -37.37 -17.27
N PHE A 462 -9.85 -37.48 -18.43
CA PHE A 462 -10.88 -38.48 -18.70
C PHE A 462 -10.37 -39.47 -19.75
N THR A 463 -10.33 -40.76 -19.41
CA THR A 463 -9.85 -41.81 -20.30
C THR A 463 -10.74 -43.05 -20.26
N ASN A 464 -10.81 -43.79 -21.36
CA ASN A 464 -11.41 -45.13 -21.43
C ASN A 464 -12.83 -45.24 -20.84
N LEU A 465 -13.65 -44.20 -20.95
CA LEU A 465 -15.00 -44.21 -20.36
C LEU A 465 -15.98 -45.11 -21.10
N GLY A 466 -15.75 -45.36 -22.40
CA GLY A 466 -16.45 -46.40 -23.14
C GLY A 466 -17.94 -46.19 -23.47
N GLY A 467 -18.64 -45.33 -22.73
CA GLY A 467 -20.04 -45.00 -22.94
C GLY A 467 -20.25 -43.58 -23.48
N GLN A 468 -21.34 -42.94 -23.07
CA GLN A 468 -21.97 -41.85 -23.83
C GLN A 468 -21.28 -40.49 -23.67
N PHE A 469 -20.84 -40.14 -22.45
CA PHE A 469 -20.35 -38.79 -22.10
C PHE A 469 -19.13 -38.85 -21.17
N ALA A 470 -18.23 -37.85 -21.21
CA ALA A 470 -17.23 -37.70 -20.15
C ALA A 470 -17.80 -36.94 -18.95
N VAL A 471 -18.44 -35.82 -19.24
CA VAL A 471 -19.15 -34.99 -18.27
C VAL A 471 -20.57 -34.77 -18.77
N SER A 472 -21.56 -35.09 -17.95
CA SER A 472 -22.98 -34.89 -18.27
C SER A 472 -23.64 -34.01 -17.21
N PHE A 473 -23.92 -32.76 -17.57
CA PHE A 473 -24.79 -31.89 -16.79
C PHE A 473 -26.26 -32.19 -17.17
N ALA A 474 -27.11 -32.39 -16.16
CA ALA A 474 -28.52 -32.74 -16.36
C ALA A 474 -29.35 -31.56 -16.90
N SER A 475 -30.63 -31.79 -17.17
CA SER A 475 -31.52 -30.71 -17.62
C SER A 475 -31.70 -29.64 -16.55
N ASN A 476 -31.89 -28.40 -16.97
CA ASN A 476 -32.01 -27.20 -16.13
C ASN A 476 -30.78 -26.92 -15.25
N ALA A 477 -29.61 -27.42 -15.64
CA ALA A 477 -28.37 -27.13 -14.91
C ALA A 477 -27.97 -25.66 -15.08
N THR A 478 -27.56 -24.98 -13.99
CA THR A 478 -27.15 -23.57 -14.05
C THR A 478 -25.76 -23.32 -13.45
N HIS A 479 -25.05 -22.28 -13.91
CA HIS A 479 -23.71 -21.94 -13.40
C HIS A 479 -22.77 -23.16 -13.47
N ALA A 480 -22.65 -23.74 -14.65
CA ALA A 480 -21.96 -25.01 -14.86
C ALA A 480 -20.72 -24.79 -15.71
N SER A 481 -19.57 -25.21 -15.19
CA SER A 481 -18.26 -24.95 -15.79
C SER A 481 -17.45 -26.22 -15.98
N ALA A 482 -16.87 -26.36 -17.16
CA ALA A 482 -15.89 -27.39 -17.48
C ALA A 482 -14.62 -26.72 -18.03
N MET A 483 -13.53 -26.76 -17.27
CA MET A 483 -12.33 -25.95 -17.55
C MET A 483 -11.04 -26.77 -17.56
N ASN A 484 -10.17 -26.57 -18.54
CA ASN A 484 -8.83 -27.15 -18.56
C ASN A 484 -8.78 -28.68 -18.39
N ASN A 485 -9.83 -29.38 -18.83
CA ASN A 485 -9.86 -30.83 -18.77
C ASN A 485 -9.26 -31.45 -20.03
N TYR A 486 -8.71 -32.65 -19.89
CA TYR A 486 -8.20 -33.45 -20.99
C TYR A 486 -9.10 -34.67 -21.21
N PHE A 487 -9.63 -34.82 -22.42
CA PHE A 487 -10.57 -35.87 -22.81
C PHE A 487 -9.97 -36.71 -23.93
N THR A 488 -9.81 -38.03 -23.72
CA THR A 488 -9.32 -38.92 -24.78
C THR A 488 -10.01 -40.29 -24.83
N GLY A 489 -10.33 -40.74 -26.04
CA GLY A 489 -10.96 -42.04 -26.28
C GLY A 489 -12.41 -42.13 -25.75
N ILE A 490 -13.20 -41.06 -25.95
CA ILE A 490 -14.56 -40.91 -25.41
C ILE A 490 -15.55 -40.65 -26.55
N ASN A 491 -16.82 -41.05 -26.41
CA ASN A 491 -17.83 -40.73 -27.41
C ASN A 491 -18.13 -39.21 -27.44
N THR A 492 -18.78 -38.67 -26.41
CA THR A 492 -18.95 -37.23 -26.27
C THR A 492 -18.17 -36.71 -25.07
N GLY A 493 -17.40 -35.65 -25.22
CA GLY A 493 -16.68 -35.03 -24.09
C GLY A 493 -17.66 -34.47 -23.06
N ILE A 494 -18.27 -33.33 -23.36
CA ILE A 494 -19.18 -32.63 -22.45
C ILE A 494 -20.59 -32.61 -23.03
N ARG A 495 -21.59 -32.88 -22.20
CA ARG A 495 -23.01 -32.82 -22.58
C ARG A 495 -23.82 -32.01 -21.58
N PHE A 496 -24.64 -31.12 -22.12
CA PHE A 496 -25.67 -30.40 -21.38
C PHE A 496 -27.06 -30.91 -21.75
N GLY A 497 -27.90 -31.15 -20.74
CA GLY A 497 -29.33 -31.40 -20.91
C GLY A 497 -30.09 -30.20 -21.47
N SER A 498 -31.41 -30.25 -21.44
CA SER A 498 -32.23 -29.13 -21.94
C SER A 498 -32.42 -28.06 -20.86
N GLY A 499 -32.53 -26.79 -21.23
CA GLY A 499 -32.93 -25.70 -20.33
C GLY A 499 -31.86 -25.17 -19.39
N GLY A 500 -30.57 -25.48 -19.61
CA GLY A 500 -29.48 -24.97 -18.79
C GLY A 500 -29.14 -23.50 -19.06
N SER A 501 -28.48 -22.83 -18.11
CA SER A 501 -28.09 -21.42 -18.24
C SER A 501 -26.78 -21.09 -17.55
N ASP A 502 -26.06 -20.08 -18.04
CA ASP A 502 -24.74 -19.69 -17.51
C ASP A 502 -23.74 -20.84 -17.53
N ILE A 503 -23.28 -21.14 -18.75
CA ILE A 503 -22.49 -22.32 -19.06
C ILE A 503 -21.14 -21.89 -19.59
N THR A 504 -20.06 -22.39 -18.97
CA THR A 504 -18.69 -22.10 -19.38
C THR A 504 -17.94 -23.38 -19.75
N ILE A 505 -17.34 -23.41 -20.94
CA ILE A 505 -16.47 -24.47 -21.42
C ILE A 505 -15.18 -23.82 -21.93
N ASP A 506 -14.12 -23.87 -21.13
CA ASP A 506 -12.90 -23.11 -21.39
C ASP A 506 -11.62 -23.94 -21.30
N GLY A 507 -10.71 -23.77 -22.26
CA GLY A 507 -9.36 -24.34 -22.17
C GLY A 507 -9.28 -25.86 -22.21
N ASN A 508 -10.35 -26.57 -22.59
CA ASN A 508 -10.35 -28.03 -22.61
C ASN A 508 -9.67 -28.57 -23.87
N THR A 509 -9.08 -29.76 -23.73
CA THR A 509 -8.47 -30.50 -24.84
C THR A 509 -9.25 -31.80 -25.08
N PHE A 510 -9.67 -32.03 -26.32
CA PHE A 510 -10.41 -33.21 -26.75
C PHE A 510 -9.67 -33.93 -27.87
N GLU A 511 -9.27 -35.18 -27.63
CA GLU A 511 -8.57 -36.01 -28.60
C GLU A 511 -9.35 -37.30 -28.83
N HIS A 512 -9.45 -37.76 -30.08
CA HIS A 512 -10.10 -39.04 -30.39
C HIS A 512 -11.54 -39.15 -29.84
N THR A 513 -12.29 -38.05 -29.87
CA THR A 513 -13.70 -38.02 -29.45
C THR A 513 -14.66 -38.13 -30.63
N ARG A 514 -15.92 -38.56 -30.43
CA ARG A 514 -16.94 -38.45 -31.49
C ARG A 514 -17.42 -37.01 -31.63
N SER A 515 -17.76 -36.39 -30.50
CA SER A 515 -18.11 -34.97 -30.36
C SER A 515 -17.44 -34.40 -29.13
N ALA A 516 -16.91 -33.17 -29.21
CA ALA A 516 -16.31 -32.53 -28.04
C ALA A 516 -17.38 -32.04 -27.07
N VAL A 517 -18.38 -31.32 -27.58
CA VAL A 517 -19.44 -30.71 -26.78
C VAL A 517 -20.81 -30.87 -27.45
N SER A 518 -21.83 -31.22 -26.67
CA SER A 518 -23.22 -31.28 -27.13
C SER A 518 -24.18 -30.58 -26.18
N PHE A 519 -25.03 -29.72 -26.74
CA PHE A 519 -26.15 -29.07 -26.07
C PHE A 519 -27.47 -29.62 -26.60
N PHE A 520 -28.37 -29.97 -25.68
CA PHE A 520 -29.75 -30.29 -26.02
C PHE A 520 -30.54 -28.97 -26.17
N ASP A 521 -31.83 -28.96 -25.88
CA ASP A 521 -32.69 -27.86 -26.31
C ASP A 521 -32.78 -26.74 -25.28
N ASN A 522 -33.00 -25.51 -25.73
CA ASN A 522 -33.31 -24.35 -24.88
C ASN A 522 -32.24 -23.98 -23.84
N ASN A 523 -30.96 -24.24 -24.10
CA ASN A 523 -29.88 -23.74 -23.24
C ASN A 523 -29.57 -22.26 -23.55
N SER A 524 -29.05 -21.54 -22.56
CA SER A 524 -28.75 -20.10 -22.68
C SER A 524 -27.45 -19.69 -21.99
N GLY A 525 -26.88 -18.54 -22.35
CA GLY A 525 -25.66 -18.01 -21.72
C GLY A 525 -24.48 -18.97 -21.87
N ILE A 526 -24.26 -19.46 -23.09
CA ILE A 526 -23.25 -20.48 -23.39
C ILE A 526 -21.97 -19.79 -23.84
N LYS A 527 -20.86 -20.11 -23.17
CA LYS A 527 -19.52 -19.65 -23.55
C LYS A 527 -18.58 -20.83 -23.77
N ILE A 528 -18.06 -20.95 -24.98
CA ILE A 528 -17.11 -21.99 -25.39
C ILE A 528 -15.85 -21.31 -25.90
N THR A 529 -14.78 -21.31 -25.09
CA THR A 529 -13.57 -20.54 -25.38
C THR A 529 -12.29 -21.34 -25.26
N ASN A 530 -11.30 -21.02 -26.10
CA ASN A 530 -9.93 -21.55 -25.96
C ASN A 530 -9.80 -23.09 -25.96
N ASN A 531 -10.76 -23.82 -26.51
CA ASN A 531 -10.72 -25.29 -26.52
C ASN A 531 -9.90 -25.79 -27.72
N HIS A 532 -9.19 -26.91 -27.52
CA HIS A 532 -8.42 -27.60 -28.53
C HIS A 532 -9.03 -28.95 -28.84
N ILE A 533 -9.37 -29.21 -30.11
CA ILE A 533 -10.09 -30.42 -30.52
C ILE A 533 -9.36 -31.05 -31.71
N THR A 534 -8.99 -32.31 -31.57
CA THR A 534 -8.27 -33.08 -32.59
C THR A 534 -8.88 -34.47 -32.80
N ASP A 535 -8.79 -34.94 -34.06
CA ASP A 535 -9.09 -36.32 -34.46
C ASP A 535 -10.48 -36.81 -34.03
N THR A 536 -11.55 -36.07 -34.38
CA THR A 536 -12.91 -36.50 -34.06
C THR A 536 -13.49 -37.50 -35.08
N ASN A 537 -14.12 -38.56 -34.57
CA ASN A 537 -14.63 -39.66 -35.39
C ASN A 537 -16.10 -39.48 -35.79
N GLY A 538 -16.36 -38.67 -36.82
CA GLY A 538 -17.59 -38.73 -37.63
C GLY A 538 -18.80 -37.91 -37.18
N ALA A 539 -18.70 -37.07 -36.13
CA ALA A 539 -19.71 -36.09 -35.78
C ALA A 539 -19.10 -34.69 -35.56
N SER A 540 -19.92 -33.64 -35.63
CA SER A 540 -19.49 -32.26 -35.33
C SER A 540 -18.88 -32.16 -33.94
N SER A 541 -17.80 -31.39 -33.83
CA SER A 541 -17.09 -31.13 -32.58
C SER A 541 -18.00 -30.40 -31.59
N PHE A 542 -18.70 -29.36 -32.07
CA PHE A 542 -19.74 -28.68 -31.30
C PHE A 542 -21.11 -28.94 -31.91
N VAL A 543 -22.03 -29.45 -31.09
CA VAL A 543 -23.39 -29.79 -31.51
C VAL A 543 -24.39 -29.01 -30.66
N PHE A 544 -25.22 -28.21 -31.30
CA PHE A 544 -26.33 -27.51 -30.68
C PHE A 544 -27.63 -28.04 -31.28
N ASN A 545 -28.52 -28.58 -30.44
CA ASN A 545 -29.86 -28.96 -30.85
C ASN A 545 -30.76 -27.72 -30.97
N ASP A 546 -32.02 -27.78 -30.55
CA ASP A 546 -32.99 -26.75 -30.92
C ASP A 546 -33.05 -25.62 -29.88
N SER A 547 -33.29 -24.39 -30.37
CA SER A 547 -33.65 -23.22 -29.56
C SER A 547 -32.63 -22.79 -28.49
N ASN A 548 -31.34 -23.09 -28.66
CA ASN A 548 -30.31 -22.54 -27.77
C ASN A 548 -30.07 -21.05 -28.08
N THR A 549 -29.77 -20.24 -27.07
CA THR A 549 -29.61 -18.79 -27.24
C THR A 549 -28.40 -18.25 -26.48
N ASP A 550 -27.98 -17.03 -26.81
CA ASP A 550 -26.82 -16.36 -26.20
C ASP A 550 -25.58 -17.27 -26.21
N ILE A 551 -25.13 -17.60 -27.43
CA ILE A 551 -24.06 -18.57 -27.66
C ILE A 551 -22.81 -17.83 -28.12
N THR A 552 -21.75 -17.90 -27.34
CA THR A 552 -20.42 -17.38 -27.69
C THR A 552 -19.43 -18.53 -27.88
N ILE A 553 -18.85 -18.62 -29.08
CA ILE A 553 -17.81 -19.59 -29.44
C ILE A 553 -16.60 -18.82 -29.96
N SER A 554 -15.52 -18.76 -29.18
CA SER A 554 -14.35 -18.00 -29.60
C SER A 554 -13.00 -18.61 -29.27
N ASN A 555 -12.02 -18.32 -30.12
CA ASN A 555 -10.62 -18.76 -29.96
C ASN A 555 -10.44 -20.28 -29.82
N ASN A 556 -11.36 -21.08 -30.38
CA ASN A 556 -11.21 -22.53 -30.38
C ASN A 556 -10.41 -23.00 -31.59
N THR A 557 -9.66 -24.09 -31.42
CA THR A 557 -8.96 -24.79 -32.50
C THR A 557 -9.58 -26.15 -32.72
N ILE A 558 -10.04 -26.41 -33.94
CA ILE A 558 -10.62 -27.69 -34.37
C ILE A 558 -9.77 -28.20 -35.54
N ALA A 559 -9.13 -29.36 -35.38
CA ALA A 559 -8.29 -29.96 -36.42
C ALA A 559 -8.63 -31.44 -36.65
N SER A 560 -8.60 -31.89 -37.90
CA SER A 560 -8.90 -33.29 -38.27
C SER A 560 -10.26 -33.78 -37.74
N ALA A 561 -11.24 -32.88 -37.70
CA ALA A 561 -12.50 -33.06 -36.99
C ALA A 561 -13.64 -32.31 -37.72
N SER A 562 -14.87 -32.80 -37.67
CA SER A 562 -16.03 -32.02 -38.15
C SER A 562 -16.21 -30.78 -37.27
N GLY A 563 -16.54 -29.62 -37.84
CA GLY A 563 -16.57 -28.37 -37.08
C GLY A 563 -17.77 -28.22 -36.16
N MET A 564 -18.69 -27.31 -36.48
CA MET A 564 -19.83 -26.95 -35.64
C MET A 564 -21.16 -27.27 -36.33
N SER A 565 -22.18 -27.64 -35.57
CA SER A 565 -23.54 -27.88 -36.09
C SER A 565 -24.58 -27.25 -35.19
N PHE A 566 -25.50 -26.51 -35.79
CA PHE A 566 -26.66 -25.90 -35.15
C PHE A 566 -27.93 -26.42 -35.81
N ALA A 567 -28.81 -27.01 -35.00
CA ALA A 567 -30.13 -27.46 -35.45
C ALA A 567 -31.08 -26.26 -35.65
N ASN A 568 -32.30 -26.28 -35.12
CA ASN A 568 -33.31 -25.28 -35.45
C ASN A 568 -33.42 -24.20 -34.37
N GLY A 569 -33.56 -22.94 -34.78
CA GLY A 569 -33.95 -21.86 -33.87
C GLY A 569 -32.87 -21.39 -32.91
N ASN A 570 -31.58 -21.70 -33.15
CA ASN A 570 -30.51 -21.21 -32.29
C ASN A 570 -30.22 -19.72 -32.57
N THR A 571 -30.26 -18.87 -31.55
CA THR A 571 -30.23 -17.41 -31.73
C THR A 571 -29.13 -16.74 -30.93
N GLN A 572 -28.81 -15.48 -31.27
CA GLN A 572 -27.75 -14.71 -30.61
C GLN A 572 -26.40 -15.46 -30.61
N ILE A 573 -26.09 -16.10 -31.74
CA ILE A 573 -24.84 -16.84 -31.92
C ILE A 573 -23.70 -15.85 -32.22
N SER A 574 -22.53 -16.07 -31.64
CA SER A 574 -21.30 -15.34 -31.92
C SER A 574 -20.16 -16.32 -32.09
N ILE A 575 -19.67 -16.48 -33.33
CA ILE A 575 -18.56 -17.37 -33.68
C ILE A 575 -17.39 -16.51 -34.13
N VAL A 576 -16.39 -16.33 -33.27
CA VAL A 576 -15.31 -15.36 -33.51
C VAL A 576 -13.91 -15.90 -33.20
N GLY A 577 -12.95 -15.70 -34.09
CA GLY A 577 -11.54 -16.00 -33.80
C GLY A 577 -11.20 -17.49 -33.77
N ASN A 578 -12.06 -18.37 -34.29
CA ASN A 578 -11.82 -19.81 -34.26
C ASN A 578 -10.98 -20.25 -35.47
N THR A 579 -10.18 -21.31 -35.28
CA THR A 579 -9.42 -21.97 -36.36
C THR A 579 -9.99 -23.37 -36.58
N ILE A 580 -10.43 -23.67 -37.81
CA ILE A 580 -11.00 -24.97 -38.20
C ILE A 580 -10.19 -25.52 -39.38
N THR A 581 -9.57 -26.69 -39.19
CA THR A 581 -8.64 -27.29 -40.16
C THR A 581 -9.02 -28.73 -40.51
N GLY A 582 -9.08 -29.06 -41.80
CA GLY A 582 -9.12 -30.45 -42.27
C GLY A 582 -10.41 -31.21 -41.91
N SER A 583 -11.58 -30.56 -42.01
CA SER A 583 -12.83 -31.16 -41.53
C SER A 583 -13.18 -32.46 -42.24
N LEU A 584 -13.42 -33.52 -41.47
CA LEU A 584 -14.06 -34.75 -41.94
C LEU A 584 -15.58 -34.52 -41.98
N GLY A 585 -16.31 -34.93 -43.02
CA GLY A 585 -17.79 -34.90 -43.01
C GLY A 585 -18.47 -33.54 -43.30
N SER A 586 -19.30 -33.04 -42.38
CA SER A 586 -20.32 -31.97 -42.54
C SER A 586 -19.81 -30.54 -42.78
N GLY A 587 -18.50 -30.35 -43.00
CA GLY A 587 -17.88 -29.04 -43.21
C GLY A 587 -17.48 -28.31 -41.93
N GLY A 588 -17.27 -26.99 -42.05
CA GLY A 588 -16.79 -26.13 -40.96
C GLY A 588 -17.92 -25.72 -40.01
N ILE A 589 -19.00 -25.12 -40.52
CA ILE A 589 -20.18 -24.73 -39.74
C ILE A 589 -21.44 -25.17 -40.50
N LEU A 590 -22.24 -26.03 -39.89
CA LEU A 590 -23.54 -26.49 -40.39
C LEU A 590 -24.66 -25.72 -39.69
N LEU A 591 -25.54 -25.08 -40.46
CA LEU A 591 -26.70 -24.34 -39.98
C LEU A 591 -27.98 -24.92 -40.60
N LEU A 592 -28.92 -25.39 -39.76
CA LEU A 592 -30.26 -25.85 -40.20
C LEU A 592 -31.23 -24.67 -40.32
N ASN A 593 -32.41 -24.68 -39.69
CA ASN A 593 -33.42 -23.62 -39.90
C ASN A 593 -33.40 -22.56 -38.79
N ASN A 594 -33.74 -21.32 -39.14
CA ASN A 594 -34.03 -20.24 -38.18
C ASN A 594 -32.89 -19.92 -37.20
N ASN A 595 -31.63 -20.11 -37.59
CA ASN A 595 -30.49 -19.74 -36.73
C ASN A 595 -30.04 -18.30 -37.00
N GLY A 596 -29.56 -17.57 -35.99
CA GLY A 596 -29.12 -16.19 -36.21
C GLY A 596 -28.03 -15.68 -35.29
N GLY A 597 -27.16 -14.83 -35.84
CA GLY A 597 -26.01 -14.30 -35.10
C GLY A 597 -24.90 -13.68 -35.96
N THR A 598 -23.67 -13.80 -35.48
CA THR A 598 -22.46 -13.28 -36.12
C THR A 598 -21.40 -14.36 -36.32
N ILE A 599 -20.70 -14.29 -37.46
CA ILE A 599 -19.55 -15.15 -37.80
C ILE A 599 -18.45 -14.25 -38.34
N GLY A 600 -17.42 -13.99 -37.54
CA GLY A 600 -16.34 -13.05 -37.91
C GLY A 600 -14.96 -13.51 -37.47
N ASN A 601 -13.92 -13.08 -38.18
CA ASN A 601 -12.53 -13.35 -37.81
C ASN A 601 -12.16 -14.84 -37.63
N ASN A 602 -12.83 -15.77 -38.31
CA ASN A 602 -12.50 -17.20 -38.23
C ASN A 602 -11.56 -17.62 -39.37
N ALA A 603 -10.69 -18.60 -39.12
CA ALA A 603 -9.80 -19.20 -40.10
C ALA A 603 -10.27 -20.61 -40.47
N PHE A 604 -10.53 -20.83 -41.76
CA PHE A 604 -10.95 -22.12 -42.31
C PHE A 604 -9.85 -22.67 -43.24
N ASN A 605 -9.18 -23.74 -42.83
CA ASN A 605 -8.01 -24.28 -43.53
C ASN A 605 -8.21 -25.73 -44.02
N SER A 606 -7.66 -26.05 -45.19
CA SER A 606 -7.47 -27.41 -45.70
C SER A 606 -8.75 -28.25 -45.84
N PHE A 607 -9.85 -27.64 -46.27
CA PHE A 607 -11.10 -28.35 -46.57
C PHE A 607 -10.97 -29.13 -47.89
N VAL A 608 -11.01 -30.47 -47.81
CA VAL A 608 -10.88 -31.37 -48.97
C VAL A 608 -12.26 -31.75 -49.53
N ASN A 609 -13.27 -31.93 -48.66
CA ASN A 609 -14.67 -32.19 -49.00
C ASN A 609 -15.57 -31.42 -48.03
N GLY A 610 -16.53 -30.64 -48.53
CA GLY A 610 -17.47 -29.84 -47.72
C GLY A 610 -17.25 -28.32 -47.77
N SER A 611 -18.20 -27.56 -47.22
CA SER A 611 -18.14 -26.09 -47.15
C SER A 611 -17.60 -25.59 -45.82
N ALA A 612 -16.93 -24.43 -45.83
CA ALA A 612 -16.57 -23.74 -44.59
C ALA A 612 -17.84 -23.34 -43.80
N ILE A 613 -18.88 -22.90 -44.51
CA ILE A 613 -20.22 -22.71 -43.96
C ILE A 613 -21.24 -23.39 -44.88
N TYR A 614 -22.05 -24.29 -44.32
CA TYR A 614 -23.11 -25.01 -45.03
C TYR A 614 -24.49 -24.66 -44.46
N LEU A 615 -25.38 -24.21 -45.35
CA LEU A 615 -26.75 -23.84 -45.01
C LEU A 615 -27.71 -24.90 -45.56
N SER A 616 -28.38 -25.63 -44.67
CA SER A 616 -29.34 -26.67 -45.10
C SER A 616 -30.80 -26.24 -45.02
N GLY A 617 -31.10 -25.11 -44.38
CA GLY A 617 -32.46 -24.67 -44.04
C GLY A 617 -32.76 -23.21 -44.35
N SER A 618 -34.01 -22.79 -44.13
CA SER A 618 -34.49 -21.41 -44.34
C SER A 618 -34.47 -20.60 -43.03
N GLY A 619 -34.57 -19.27 -43.15
CA GLY A 619 -34.72 -18.37 -42.00
C GLY A 619 -33.44 -18.10 -41.20
N ASN A 620 -32.28 -18.58 -41.66
CA ASN A 620 -31.01 -18.22 -41.04
C ASN A 620 -30.61 -16.76 -41.32
N ALA A 621 -30.15 -16.03 -40.31
CA ALA A 621 -29.76 -14.63 -40.42
C ALA A 621 -28.40 -14.38 -39.73
N PHE A 622 -27.32 -14.36 -40.53
CA PHE A 622 -25.96 -14.16 -40.04
C PHE A 622 -25.28 -12.96 -40.70
N SER A 623 -24.49 -12.23 -39.91
CA SER A 623 -23.60 -11.16 -40.39
C SER A 623 -22.15 -11.38 -39.95
N GLY A 624 -21.18 -10.82 -40.65
CA GLY A 624 -19.79 -10.76 -40.15
C GLY A 624 -18.73 -10.64 -41.23
N SER A 625 -17.52 -10.29 -40.81
CA SER A 625 -16.37 -10.02 -41.68
C SER A 625 -15.07 -10.55 -41.05
N GLY A 626 -13.96 -10.46 -41.81
CA GLY A 626 -12.63 -10.89 -41.34
C GLY A 626 -12.40 -12.40 -41.36
N ASN A 627 -13.32 -13.19 -41.91
CA ASN A 627 -13.10 -14.63 -42.08
C ASN A 627 -12.07 -14.89 -43.19
N SER A 628 -11.26 -15.93 -43.05
CA SER A 628 -10.27 -16.37 -44.05
C SER A 628 -10.53 -17.81 -44.44
N LEU A 629 -10.35 -18.12 -45.73
CA LEU A 629 -10.47 -19.46 -46.28
C LEU A 629 -9.21 -19.83 -47.05
N THR A 630 -8.55 -20.90 -46.61
CA THR A 630 -7.45 -21.54 -47.32
C THR A 630 -7.87 -22.96 -47.68
N ALA A 631 -8.64 -23.12 -48.77
CA ALA A 631 -9.16 -24.42 -49.22
C ALA A 631 -8.57 -24.85 -50.56
N ASN A 632 -8.56 -26.16 -50.84
CA ASN A 632 -8.16 -26.71 -52.14
C ASN A 632 -9.21 -26.42 -53.24
N ASN A 633 -10.45 -26.04 -52.86
CA ASN A 633 -11.50 -25.56 -53.75
C ASN A 633 -12.17 -24.29 -53.16
N PRO A 634 -11.68 -23.08 -53.50
CA PRO A 634 -12.18 -21.82 -52.93
C PRO A 634 -13.62 -21.47 -53.36
N CYS A 635 -14.13 -22.08 -54.43
CA CYS A 635 -15.49 -21.86 -54.96
C CYS A 635 -16.60 -22.55 -54.10
N GLY A 636 -16.26 -23.33 -53.06
CA GLY A 636 -17.19 -24.02 -52.16
C GLY A 636 -17.33 -23.41 -50.76
N ALA A 637 -16.82 -22.19 -50.54
CA ALA A 637 -16.73 -21.52 -49.23
C ALA A 637 -18.06 -21.49 -48.47
N ILE A 638 -19.13 -21.09 -49.16
CA ILE A 638 -20.51 -21.10 -48.68
C ILE A 638 -21.33 -21.85 -49.72
N THR A 639 -22.02 -22.92 -49.32
CA THR A 639 -23.05 -23.53 -50.17
C THR A 639 -24.41 -22.95 -49.78
N PRO A 640 -25.08 -22.16 -50.67
CA PRO A 640 -26.36 -21.55 -50.34
C PRO A 640 -27.51 -22.58 -50.37
N GLY A 641 -28.20 -22.74 -49.24
CA GLY A 641 -29.62 -23.07 -49.22
C GLY A 641 -30.44 -21.78 -49.36
N ALA A 642 -31.63 -21.83 -49.97
CA ALA A 642 -32.45 -20.66 -50.30
C ALA A 642 -32.70 -19.74 -49.08
N ASN A 643 -31.95 -18.64 -48.97
CA ASN A 643 -32.08 -17.74 -47.81
C ASN A 643 -31.57 -16.30 -48.08
N PRO A 644 -32.46 -15.28 -48.15
CA PRO A 644 -32.10 -13.91 -48.53
C PRO A 644 -31.49 -13.03 -47.43
N GLY A 645 -31.25 -13.55 -46.21
CA GLY A 645 -30.87 -12.75 -45.02
C GLY A 645 -29.42 -12.86 -44.52
N MET A 646 -28.49 -13.45 -45.28
CA MET A 646 -27.11 -13.69 -44.82
C MET A 646 -26.09 -12.77 -45.49
N THR A 647 -25.17 -12.19 -44.71
CA THR A 647 -24.03 -11.38 -45.21
C THR A 647 -22.75 -11.74 -44.44
N VAL A 648 -22.00 -12.73 -44.93
CA VAL A 648 -20.71 -13.14 -44.33
C VAL A 648 -19.59 -12.96 -45.35
N GLN A 649 -18.57 -12.17 -45.01
CA GLN A 649 -17.45 -11.86 -45.90
C GLN A 649 -16.24 -12.77 -45.62
N PHE A 650 -15.60 -13.24 -46.70
CA PHE A 650 -14.34 -13.97 -46.68
C PHE A 650 -13.25 -13.18 -47.42
N SER A 651 -12.07 -13.10 -46.82
CA SER A 651 -10.83 -12.75 -47.53
C SER A 651 -10.31 -14.01 -48.23
N ASN A 652 -10.27 -14.00 -49.56
CA ASN A 652 -9.91 -15.17 -50.37
C ASN A 652 -8.49 -15.00 -50.96
N ASN A 653 -7.63 -16.02 -50.81
CA ASN A 653 -6.29 -16.05 -51.43
C ASN A 653 -6.28 -16.81 -52.78
N GLY A 654 -7.43 -17.28 -53.26
CA GLY A 654 -7.60 -17.90 -54.58
C GLY A 654 -8.77 -17.27 -55.32
N ALA A 655 -8.54 -16.79 -56.54
CA ALA A 655 -9.57 -16.15 -57.36
C ALA A 655 -10.68 -17.15 -57.75
N CYS A 656 -11.91 -16.89 -57.32
CA CYS A 656 -13.15 -17.32 -57.96
C CYS A 656 -14.05 -16.07 -58.10
N PRO A 657 -14.78 -15.90 -59.22
CA PRO A 657 -15.60 -14.72 -59.52
C PRO A 657 -16.82 -14.54 -58.61
#